data_AF-X0PM37-F1
#
_entry.id   AF-X0PM37-F1
#
_cell.length_a   1.000
_cell.length_b   1.000
_cell.length_c   1.000
_cell.angle_alpha   90.00
_cell.angle_beta   90.00
_cell.angle_gamma   90.00
#
_symmetry.space_group_name_H-M   'P 1'
#
loop_
_entity.id
_entity.type
_entity.pdbx_description
1 polymer ?
#
loop_
_entity_poly.entity_id
_entity_poly.type
_entity_poly.pdbx_seq_one_letter_code
_entity_poly.pdbx_strand_id
1 'polypeptide(L)'
;MPDYGHELMLGTFITPTASSAKDVVSLAMLTEEAGLDIATIQDHPYNPDFLDTYTLLSWVAARTSRLKVAANVTNLPLRPPQVLARAAATLDILSEGRFEMGLGAGAFADAAHGMTGRRPGTAQSIDALGEAIDILRGVWDTGTRGAFRHDGEHYQVPGMKRGPQPAHDISIWLGAYKPRMLALTGAKADGWLPTLEYIQSPNVAESHKWIDDAATAAGRDPRDIRRLLNIFRASFLPTGRAFLQGPPDQWVNDLLPLILEHGFSTILLGQDDPHLIRTFGEEVGPALREAVAAERNIRTSGSSGSRERSAIALSKRHDRVDYNALPPQLRPKAIEPGDALYDSVRHTYIRTGSPALVIRAEDESDVVAALAYARTQTVPLSVRSGGHGISGRSTNDGGIVLDLSQMDGVEVLDRATRRIRLQPGARWGDVARTLAAQGLAMSSGDYGDVGVGGLATAGGLGYLARRYGLTIDHVVAVDMVVADGRLLRVDNDHHPDLFWAVRGAGGNFGVVTAFELIAEEVGEVGYASLTVDATDTASLIETWGRLVEAAPRELTSFLSLFPGRRRGAPMAQITLVYADDDVEAAQQAFNEFLDVGPVLDGRAELVPYHAIVAPPHNRHHGQGLEEEHSGLLEHITPGAARVIHKMIHSGDVLVMQFRSAGGAVNEVPPEAMAYSHRTQNFSVLAASAASQRVRLASAWSELYPFVDGMYLSFETSTNPERLLDAFPEPVLSRLRALKATWDPDGIFNRNFPITTLAAELPDLEATTRAV
;
A
#
# COMPACT_ATOMS: atom_id res chain seq x y z
N MET A 1 -18.11 17.11 -24.37
CA MET A 1 -17.40 16.28 -23.38
C MET A 1 -18.19 15.01 -23.17
N PRO A 2 -17.61 13.84 -23.47
CA PRO A 2 -18.16 12.60 -22.93
C PRO A 2 -17.14 11.76 -22.17
N ASP A 3 -15.83 11.89 -22.40
CA ASP A 3 -14.85 11.15 -21.61
C ASP A 3 -14.65 11.83 -20.24
N TYR A 4 -15.18 11.21 -19.18
CA TYR A 4 -15.08 11.68 -17.80
C TYR A 4 -13.74 11.33 -17.12
N GLY A 5 -12.81 10.68 -17.83
CA GLY A 5 -11.45 10.40 -17.35
C GLY A 5 -11.35 9.24 -16.35
N HIS A 6 -12.41 8.45 -16.21
CA HIS A 6 -12.36 7.23 -15.40
C HIS A 6 -11.54 6.14 -16.08
N GLU A 7 -10.85 5.35 -15.27
CA GLU A 7 -10.22 4.10 -15.71
C GLU A 7 -11.28 3.13 -16.24
N LEU A 8 -10.97 2.50 -17.38
CA LEU A 8 -11.83 1.50 -18.00
C LEU A 8 -11.93 0.28 -17.09
N MET A 9 -13.14 -0.18 -16.84
CA MET A 9 -13.42 -1.38 -16.07
C MET A 9 -14.25 -2.33 -16.92
N LEU A 10 -13.80 -3.56 -17.07
CA LEU A 10 -14.47 -4.59 -17.88
C LEU A 10 -14.89 -5.71 -16.96
N GLY A 11 -16.09 -6.24 -17.17
CA GLY A 11 -16.63 -7.22 -16.25
C GLY A 11 -17.82 -8.00 -16.79
N THR A 12 -18.38 -8.81 -15.93
CA THR A 12 -19.53 -9.67 -16.24
C THR A 12 -20.74 -9.28 -15.41
N PHE A 13 -21.90 -9.51 -16.00
CA PHE A 13 -23.16 -9.64 -15.31
C PHE A 13 -23.51 -11.12 -15.33
N ILE A 14 -23.65 -11.72 -14.15
CA ILE A 14 -23.88 -13.16 -13.99
C ILE A 14 -25.29 -13.40 -13.46
N THR A 15 -26.03 -14.31 -14.08
CA THR A 15 -27.35 -14.72 -13.60
C THR A 15 -27.21 -15.66 -12.39
N PRO A 16 -27.83 -15.36 -11.23
CA PRO A 16 -27.69 -16.15 -10.00
C PRO A 16 -28.56 -17.41 -10.00
N THR A 17 -28.52 -18.21 -11.06
CA THR A 17 -29.40 -19.39 -11.22
C THR A 17 -29.14 -20.45 -10.13
N ALA A 18 -30.19 -20.88 -9.44
CA ALA A 18 -30.12 -21.85 -8.35
C ALA A 18 -29.93 -23.31 -8.84
N SER A 19 -30.42 -23.64 -10.04
CA SER A 19 -30.28 -24.99 -10.60
C SER A 19 -28.83 -25.36 -10.95
N SER A 20 -27.95 -24.36 -11.08
CA SER A 20 -26.53 -24.49 -11.43
C SER A 20 -25.63 -23.62 -10.55
N ALA A 21 -25.88 -23.58 -9.24
CA ALA A 21 -25.19 -22.68 -8.31
C ALA A 21 -23.65 -22.74 -8.34
N LYS A 22 -23.05 -23.91 -8.61
CA LYS A 22 -21.59 -24.05 -8.75
C LYS A 22 -21.06 -23.40 -10.03
N ASP A 23 -21.84 -23.44 -11.10
CA ASP A 23 -21.46 -22.86 -12.38
C ASP A 23 -21.47 -21.33 -12.28
N VAL A 24 -22.43 -20.76 -11.56
CA VAL A 24 -22.48 -19.31 -11.25
C VAL A 24 -21.19 -18.83 -10.57
N VAL A 25 -20.70 -19.56 -9.56
CA VAL A 25 -19.42 -19.23 -8.89
C VAL A 25 -18.24 -19.43 -9.84
N SER A 26 -18.29 -20.47 -10.67
CA SER A 26 -17.24 -20.76 -11.66
C SER A 26 -17.13 -19.68 -12.74
N LEU A 27 -18.26 -19.09 -13.17
CA LEU A 27 -18.28 -17.95 -14.09
C LEU A 27 -17.64 -16.70 -13.47
N ALA A 28 -17.84 -16.47 -12.18
CA ALA A 28 -17.19 -15.35 -11.48
C ALA A 28 -15.68 -15.58 -11.36
N MET A 29 -15.24 -16.81 -11.00
CA MET A 29 -13.82 -17.15 -11.02
C MET A 29 -13.21 -17.01 -12.43
N LEU A 30 -13.95 -17.46 -13.45
CA LEU A 30 -13.52 -17.30 -14.84
C LEU A 30 -13.39 -15.83 -15.26
N THR A 31 -14.25 -14.96 -14.73
CA THR A 31 -14.14 -13.50 -14.94
C THR A 31 -12.77 -13.00 -14.45
N GLU A 32 -12.33 -13.44 -13.27
CA GLU A 32 -11.02 -13.10 -12.72
C GLU A 32 -9.86 -13.71 -13.52
N GLU A 33 -9.99 -14.98 -13.90
CA GLU A 33 -8.99 -15.71 -14.70
C GLU A 33 -8.77 -15.08 -16.07
N ALA A 34 -9.85 -14.63 -16.72
CA ALA A 34 -9.81 -13.94 -18.01
C ALA A 34 -9.28 -12.50 -17.93
N GLY A 35 -8.86 -12.02 -16.75
CA GLY A 35 -8.30 -10.68 -16.58
C GLY A 35 -9.33 -9.54 -16.55
N LEU A 36 -10.60 -9.84 -16.29
CA LEU A 36 -11.64 -8.84 -16.10
C LEU A 36 -11.68 -8.36 -14.63
N ASP A 37 -12.17 -7.14 -14.41
CA ASP A 37 -12.01 -6.42 -13.14
C ASP A 37 -13.16 -6.67 -12.16
N ILE A 38 -14.36 -6.96 -12.66
CA ILE A 38 -15.58 -6.99 -11.85
C ILE A 38 -16.59 -8.06 -12.30
N ALA A 39 -17.21 -8.73 -11.33
CA ALA A 39 -18.40 -9.53 -11.55
C ALA A 39 -19.60 -8.93 -10.79
N THR A 40 -20.72 -8.78 -11.49
CA THR A 40 -21.95 -8.23 -10.94
C THR A 40 -23.07 -9.25 -10.97
N ILE A 41 -23.94 -9.23 -9.96
CA ILE A 41 -25.01 -10.22 -9.80
C ILE A 41 -26.34 -9.48 -9.57
N GLN A 42 -27.37 -9.80 -10.36
CA GLN A 42 -28.70 -9.20 -10.18
C GLN A 42 -29.36 -9.58 -8.86
N ASP A 43 -30.22 -8.71 -8.34
CA ASP A 43 -30.95 -8.91 -7.08
C ASP A 43 -32.46 -8.96 -7.33
N HIS A 44 -32.96 -10.17 -7.59
CA HIS A 44 -34.38 -10.47 -7.76
C HIS A 44 -34.81 -11.55 -6.75
N PRO A 45 -34.83 -11.24 -5.44
CA PRO A 45 -35.02 -12.25 -4.38
C PRO A 45 -36.44 -12.84 -4.33
N TYR A 46 -37.38 -12.29 -5.10
CA TYR A 46 -38.71 -12.86 -5.34
C TYR A 46 -38.73 -13.95 -6.42
N ASN A 47 -37.66 -14.11 -7.20
CA ASN A 47 -37.58 -15.16 -8.20
C ASN A 47 -37.13 -16.46 -7.52
N PRO A 48 -37.97 -17.50 -7.47
CA PRO A 48 -37.62 -18.77 -6.81
C PRO A 48 -36.46 -19.51 -7.50
N ASP A 49 -36.17 -19.20 -8.77
CA ASP A 49 -35.10 -19.85 -9.52
C ASP A 49 -33.72 -19.22 -9.24
N PHE A 50 -33.64 -18.16 -8.43
CA PHE A 50 -32.41 -17.44 -8.14
C PHE A 50 -31.91 -17.62 -6.70
N LEU A 51 -30.59 -17.62 -6.57
CA LEU A 51 -29.87 -17.54 -5.30
C LEU A 51 -29.99 -16.14 -4.70
N ASP A 52 -29.91 -16.02 -3.38
CA ASP A 52 -29.79 -14.70 -2.73
C ASP A 52 -28.44 -14.05 -3.09
N THR A 53 -28.52 -12.84 -3.62
CA THR A 53 -27.39 -12.10 -4.17
C THR A 53 -26.29 -11.82 -3.16
N TYR A 54 -26.61 -11.37 -1.94
CA TYR A 54 -25.58 -11.02 -0.95
C TYR A 54 -24.89 -12.26 -0.35
N THR A 55 -25.64 -13.35 -0.18
CA THR A 55 -25.08 -14.65 0.20
C THR A 55 -24.12 -15.16 -0.87
N LEU A 56 -24.53 -15.11 -2.14
CA LEU A 56 -23.70 -15.53 -3.27
C LEU A 56 -22.46 -14.65 -3.44
N LEU A 57 -22.59 -13.32 -3.34
CA LEU A 57 -21.45 -12.40 -3.45
C LEU A 57 -20.41 -12.64 -2.34
N SER A 58 -20.85 -12.97 -1.12
CA SER A 58 -19.94 -13.34 -0.03
C SER A 58 -19.13 -14.60 -0.37
N TRP A 59 -19.79 -15.59 -0.99
CA TRP A 59 -19.11 -16.81 -1.42
C TRP A 59 -18.15 -16.56 -2.59
N VAL A 60 -18.54 -15.75 -3.58
CA VAL A 60 -17.68 -15.38 -4.71
C VAL A 60 -16.46 -14.58 -4.23
N ALA A 61 -16.65 -13.61 -3.34
CA ALA A 61 -15.56 -12.81 -2.77
C ALA A 61 -14.53 -13.69 -2.06
N ALA A 62 -14.97 -14.72 -1.31
CA ALA A 62 -14.09 -15.67 -0.64
C ALA A 62 -13.35 -16.63 -1.59
N ARG A 63 -13.78 -16.72 -2.86
CA ARG A 63 -13.22 -17.64 -3.88
C ARG A 63 -12.37 -16.92 -4.94
N THR A 64 -12.24 -15.60 -4.81
CA THR A 64 -11.51 -14.71 -5.73
C THR A 64 -10.59 -13.82 -4.90
N SER A 65 -9.50 -13.33 -5.51
CA SER A 65 -8.45 -12.59 -4.79
C SER A 65 -8.32 -11.13 -5.23
N ARG A 66 -8.63 -10.84 -6.49
CA ARG A 66 -8.50 -9.54 -7.15
C ARG A 66 -9.84 -9.00 -7.65
N LEU A 67 -10.78 -9.89 -7.97
CA LEU A 67 -12.05 -9.54 -8.61
C LEU A 67 -12.92 -8.65 -7.73
N LYS A 68 -13.37 -7.50 -8.26
CA LYS A 68 -14.43 -6.72 -7.63
C LYS A 68 -15.76 -7.46 -7.73
N VAL A 69 -16.57 -7.38 -6.70
CA VAL A 69 -17.89 -8.00 -6.68
C VAL A 69 -18.96 -6.95 -6.39
N ALA A 70 -20.08 -7.01 -7.11
CA ALA A 70 -21.16 -6.07 -6.89
C ALA A 70 -22.55 -6.69 -7.04
N ALA A 71 -23.50 -6.20 -6.25
CA ALA A 71 -24.90 -6.35 -6.62
C ALA A 71 -25.16 -5.42 -7.82
N ASN A 72 -25.64 -5.96 -8.95
CA ASN A 72 -25.83 -5.16 -10.17
C ASN A 72 -26.87 -4.06 -9.93
N VAL A 73 -28.03 -4.42 -9.38
CA VAL A 73 -29.00 -3.46 -8.84
C VAL A 73 -29.73 -4.11 -7.66
N THR A 74 -29.36 -3.73 -6.44
CA THR A 74 -30.01 -4.18 -5.21
C THR A 74 -31.47 -3.75 -5.15
N ASN A 75 -32.35 -4.67 -4.78
CA ASN A 75 -33.78 -4.42 -4.60
C ASN A 75 -34.05 -3.81 -3.21
N LEU A 76 -33.94 -2.48 -3.12
CA LEU A 76 -34.09 -1.75 -1.85
C LEU A 76 -35.39 -2.07 -1.09
N PRO A 77 -36.58 -2.19 -1.73
CA PRO A 77 -37.81 -2.55 -1.00
C PRO A 77 -37.71 -3.83 -0.15
N LEU A 78 -36.83 -4.76 -0.52
CA LEU A 78 -36.63 -6.04 0.17
C LEU A 78 -35.39 -6.06 1.08
N ARG A 79 -34.63 -4.96 1.14
CA ARG A 79 -33.41 -4.84 1.95
C ARG A 79 -33.45 -3.55 2.78
N PRO A 80 -33.88 -3.60 4.06
CA PRO A 80 -33.91 -2.42 4.93
C PRO A 80 -32.55 -1.70 4.97
N PRO A 81 -32.48 -0.37 4.77
CA PRO A 81 -31.23 0.33 4.49
C PRO A 81 -30.20 0.23 5.62
N GLN A 82 -30.65 0.15 6.88
CA GLN A 82 -29.77 0.00 8.04
C GLN A 82 -29.09 -1.38 8.06
N VAL A 83 -29.82 -2.43 7.66
CA VAL A 83 -29.29 -3.80 7.57
C VAL A 83 -28.39 -3.91 6.34
N LEU A 84 -28.83 -3.32 5.23
CA LEU A 84 -28.05 -3.24 3.99
C LEU A 84 -26.70 -2.56 4.20
N ALA A 85 -26.65 -1.45 4.94
CA ALA A 85 -25.42 -0.75 5.29
C ALA A 85 -24.44 -1.69 6.00
N ARG A 86 -24.91 -2.45 6.99
CA ARG A 86 -24.08 -3.40 7.74
C ARG A 86 -23.61 -4.56 6.87
N ALA A 87 -24.50 -5.13 6.07
CA ALA A 87 -24.17 -6.24 5.17
C ALA A 87 -23.12 -5.81 4.14
N ALA A 88 -23.32 -4.66 3.50
CA ALA A 88 -22.39 -4.07 2.54
C ALA A 88 -21.02 -3.80 3.17
N ALA A 89 -20.95 -3.11 4.32
CA ALA A 89 -19.69 -2.88 5.02
C ALA A 89 -18.99 -4.18 5.44
N THR A 90 -19.76 -5.19 5.87
CA THR A 90 -19.20 -6.49 6.26
C THR A 90 -18.61 -7.23 5.08
N LEU A 91 -19.35 -7.29 3.95
CA LEU A 91 -18.85 -7.91 2.73
C LEU A 91 -17.63 -7.16 2.20
N ASP A 92 -17.62 -5.83 2.31
CA ASP A 92 -16.50 -5.02 1.91
C ASP A 92 -15.23 -5.31 2.73
N ILE A 93 -15.36 -5.37 4.07
CA ILE A 93 -14.27 -5.77 4.96
C ILE A 93 -13.76 -7.18 4.64
N LEU A 94 -14.67 -8.15 4.46
CA LEU A 94 -14.31 -9.54 4.17
C LEU A 94 -13.68 -9.72 2.79
N SER A 95 -14.00 -8.82 1.85
CA SER A 95 -13.44 -8.82 0.51
C SER A 95 -12.22 -7.90 0.37
N GLU A 96 -11.77 -7.28 1.46
CA GLU A 96 -10.61 -6.37 1.48
C GLU A 96 -10.78 -5.15 0.56
N GLY A 97 -11.99 -4.56 0.56
CA GLY A 97 -12.28 -3.34 -0.22
C GLY A 97 -12.65 -3.60 -1.68
N ARG A 98 -13.19 -4.79 -1.99
CA ARG A 98 -13.55 -5.19 -3.37
C ARG A 98 -15.05 -5.11 -3.65
N PHE A 99 -15.88 -4.68 -2.70
CA PHE A 99 -17.33 -4.67 -2.86
C PHE A 99 -17.88 -3.32 -3.36
N GLU A 100 -18.72 -3.34 -4.40
CA GLU A 100 -19.47 -2.17 -4.86
C GLU A 100 -20.97 -2.48 -4.89
N MET A 101 -21.83 -1.45 -4.94
CA MET A 101 -23.27 -1.66 -4.83
C MET A 101 -24.07 -0.87 -5.85
N GLY A 102 -24.66 -1.56 -6.82
CA GLY A 102 -25.82 -1.03 -7.51
C GLY A 102 -27.05 -1.05 -6.61
N LEU A 103 -27.88 -0.02 -6.68
CA LEU A 103 -29.06 0.18 -5.84
C LEU A 103 -30.24 0.67 -6.69
N GLY A 104 -31.42 0.14 -6.44
CA GLY A 104 -32.62 0.50 -7.19
C GLY A 104 -33.87 0.56 -6.32
N ALA A 105 -34.84 1.35 -6.78
CA ALA A 105 -36.14 1.53 -6.14
C ALA A 105 -37.07 0.30 -6.25
N GLY A 106 -36.61 -0.79 -6.90
CA GLY A 106 -37.37 -2.03 -7.13
C GLY A 106 -38.23 -1.97 -8.40
N ALA A 107 -37.70 -2.44 -9.54
CA ALA A 107 -38.36 -2.34 -10.84
C ALA A 107 -39.66 -3.17 -10.97
N PHE A 108 -39.85 -4.18 -10.12
CA PHE A 108 -41.00 -5.09 -10.15
C PHE A 108 -41.87 -4.91 -8.90
N ALA A 109 -42.69 -3.86 -8.92
CA ALA A 109 -43.48 -3.43 -7.77
C ALA A 109 -44.46 -4.52 -7.25
N ASP A 110 -45.06 -5.32 -8.13
CA ASP A 110 -45.98 -6.40 -7.72
C ASP A 110 -45.27 -7.52 -6.97
N ALA A 111 -44.05 -7.87 -7.40
CA ALA A 111 -43.25 -8.90 -6.74
C ALA A 111 -42.74 -8.45 -5.36
N ALA A 112 -42.26 -7.20 -5.26
CA ALA A 112 -41.90 -6.60 -3.97
C ALA A 112 -43.12 -6.47 -3.04
N HIS A 113 -44.30 -6.12 -3.58
CA HIS A 113 -45.54 -6.08 -2.81
C HIS A 113 -45.93 -7.45 -2.27
N GLY A 114 -45.78 -8.52 -3.06
CA GLY A 114 -46.08 -9.89 -2.62
C GLY A 114 -45.26 -10.35 -1.41
N MET A 115 -44.02 -9.85 -1.25
CA MET A 115 -43.16 -10.21 -0.13
C MET A 115 -43.25 -9.24 1.07
N THR A 116 -43.52 -7.95 0.82
CA THR A 116 -43.51 -6.92 1.88
C THR A 116 -44.89 -6.48 2.35
N GLY A 117 -45.93 -6.75 1.57
CA GLY A 117 -47.27 -6.18 1.76
C GLY A 117 -47.36 -4.67 1.47
N ARG A 118 -46.29 -4.01 1.01
CA ARG A 118 -46.25 -2.55 0.75
C ARG A 118 -46.18 -2.27 -0.74
N ARG A 119 -46.88 -1.24 -1.21
CA ARG A 119 -46.88 -0.82 -2.62
C ARG A 119 -46.76 0.71 -2.73
N PRO A 120 -45.56 1.28 -2.47
CA PRO A 120 -45.35 2.71 -2.60
C PRO A 120 -45.56 3.17 -4.04
N GLY A 121 -46.00 4.43 -4.21
CA GLY A 121 -46.06 5.06 -5.53
C GLY A 121 -44.66 5.29 -6.09
N THR A 122 -44.52 5.44 -7.41
CA THR A 122 -43.20 5.60 -8.06
C THR A 122 -42.39 6.77 -7.48
N ALA A 123 -43.01 7.92 -7.23
CA ALA A 123 -42.34 9.07 -6.62
C ALA A 123 -41.82 8.76 -5.21
N GLN A 124 -42.67 8.13 -4.37
CA GLN A 124 -42.31 7.72 -3.01
C GLN A 124 -41.15 6.72 -3.01
N SER A 125 -41.09 5.79 -3.96
CA SER A 125 -39.97 4.84 -4.06
C SER A 125 -38.64 5.52 -4.42
N ILE A 126 -38.67 6.59 -5.21
CA ILE A 126 -37.49 7.39 -5.57
C ILE A 126 -37.03 8.22 -4.37
N ASP A 127 -37.98 8.82 -3.63
CA ASP A 127 -37.67 9.61 -2.43
C ASP A 127 -37.12 8.71 -1.31
N ALA A 128 -37.72 7.53 -1.10
CA ALA A 128 -37.22 6.51 -0.20
C ALA A 128 -35.80 6.06 -0.59
N LEU A 129 -35.51 5.88 -1.88
CA LEU A 129 -34.16 5.56 -2.34
C LEU A 129 -33.16 6.67 -1.99
N GLY A 130 -33.55 7.94 -2.13
CA GLY A 130 -32.73 9.08 -1.73
C GLY A 130 -32.43 9.13 -0.23
N GLU A 131 -33.40 8.80 0.61
CA GLU A 131 -33.21 8.66 2.07
C GLU A 131 -32.34 7.44 2.43
N ALA A 132 -32.52 6.32 1.72
CA ALA A 132 -31.71 5.12 1.93
C ALA A 132 -30.23 5.37 1.66
N ILE A 133 -29.88 6.15 0.64
CA ILE A 133 -28.48 6.55 0.37
C ILE A 133 -27.91 7.34 1.55
N ASP A 134 -28.67 8.27 2.12
CA ASP A 134 -28.24 9.04 3.29
C ASP A 134 -28.02 8.15 4.52
N ILE A 135 -28.89 7.15 4.71
CA ILE A 135 -28.76 6.16 5.78
C ILE A 135 -27.51 5.29 5.59
N LEU A 136 -27.26 4.78 4.37
CA LEU A 136 -26.09 3.97 4.06
C LEU A 136 -24.81 4.74 4.40
N ARG A 137 -24.65 5.95 3.84
CA ARG A 137 -23.50 6.83 4.07
C ARG A 137 -23.35 7.21 5.55
N GLY A 138 -24.45 7.54 6.22
CA GLY A 138 -24.45 7.91 7.63
C GLY A 138 -24.09 6.76 8.57
N VAL A 139 -24.48 5.52 8.25
CA VAL A 139 -24.07 4.33 9.01
C VAL A 139 -22.57 4.08 8.84
N TRP A 140 -22.01 4.29 7.65
CA TRP A 140 -20.58 4.09 7.37
C TRP A 140 -19.66 5.19 7.88
N ASP A 141 -20.16 6.39 8.15
CA ASP A 141 -19.39 7.52 8.70
C ASP A 141 -19.04 7.30 10.19
N THR A 142 -18.06 6.43 10.49
CA THR A 142 -17.67 6.15 11.88
C THR A 142 -16.79 7.23 12.51
N GLY A 143 -16.28 8.17 11.71
CA GLY A 143 -15.49 9.31 12.20
C GLY A 143 -16.34 10.31 13.00
N THR A 144 -17.62 10.44 12.68
CA THR A 144 -18.54 11.30 13.43
C THR A 144 -18.91 10.70 14.79
N ARG A 145 -18.63 11.41 15.88
CA ARG A 145 -18.98 10.99 17.24
C ARG A 145 -20.50 10.96 17.47
N GLY A 146 -20.98 9.91 18.13
CA GLY A 146 -22.37 9.77 18.57
C GLY A 146 -23.19 8.77 17.74
N ALA A 147 -24.47 8.59 18.12
CA ALA A 147 -25.39 7.73 17.38
C ALA A 147 -25.81 8.39 16.05
N PHE A 148 -25.91 7.59 14.98
CA PHE A 148 -26.53 8.04 13.75
C PHE A 148 -28.05 8.13 13.95
N ARG A 149 -28.63 9.24 13.48
CA ARG A 149 -30.06 9.54 13.51
C ARG A 149 -30.48 10.03 12.13
N HIS A 150 -31.67 9.64 11.69
CA HIS A 150 -32.27 10.08 10.44
C HIS A 150 -33.78 10.19 10.64
N ASP A 151 -34.36 11.33 10.28
CA ASP A 151 -35.80 11.60 10.42
C ASP A 151 -36.38 11.88 9.02
N GLY A 152 -36.45 10.82 8.22
CA GLY A 152 -37.00 10.84 6.86
C GLY A 152 -38.50 10.54 6.83
N GLU A 153 -39.15 10.86 5.72
CA GLU A 153 -40.57 10.56 5.48
C GLU A 153 -40.78 9.05 5.28
N HIS A 154 -39.80 8.36 4.68
CA HIS A 154 -39.91 6.93 4.36
C HIS A 154 -39.14 6.04 5.33
N TYR A 155 -38.03 6.53 5.88
CA TYR A 155 -37.23 5.82 6.86
C TYR A 155 -36.95 6.69 8.10
N GLN A 156 -37.27 6.14 9.27
CA GLN A 156 -36.90 6.74 10.54
C GLN A 156 -35.82 5.90 11.23
N VAL A 157 -34.74 6.56 11.65
CA VAL A 157 -33.68 6.01 12.49
C VAL A 157 -33.60 6.85 13.76
N PRO A 158 -34.33 6.49 14.83
CA PRO A 158 -34.35 7.26 16.07
C PRO A 158 -32.97 7.38 16.72
N GLY A 159 -32.11 6.37 16.54
CA GLY A 159 -30.73 6.36 17.02
C GLY A 159 -30.12 4.98 16.92
N MET A 160 -29.03 4.84 16.18
CA MET A 160 -28.27 3.58 16.09
C MET A 160 -26.76 3.83 16.17
N LYS A 161 -26.01 2.83 16.64
CA LYS A 161 -24.55 2.85 16.56
C LYS A 161 -24.12 2.78 15.10
N ARG A 162 -23.16 3.62 14.73
CA ARG A 162 -22.51 3.61 13.42
C ARG A 162 -21.64 2.36 13.27
N GLY A 163 -21.27 2.08 12.04
CA GLY A 163 -20.35 1.02 11.66
C GLY A 163 -20.99 -0.37 11.49
N PRO A 164 -20.19 -1.35 11.03
CA PRO A 164 -18.73 -1.25 10.88
C PRO A 164 -18.30 -0.28 9.75
N GLN A 165 -17.12 0.32 9.89
CA GLN A 165 -16.51 1.16 8.85
C GLN A 165 -16.11 0.24 7.68
N PRO A 166 -16.59 0.49 6.45
CA PRO A 166 -16.10 -0.23 5.27
C PRO A 166 -14.57 -0.15 5.10
N ALA A 167 -13.98 -1.10 4.38
CA ALA A 167 -12.56 -1.11 4.04
C ALA A 167 -12.20 -0.05 2.98
N HIS A 168 -13.14 0.31 2.09
CA HIS A 168 -13.06 1.49 1.24
C HIS A 168 -14.40 2.24 1.16
N ASP A 169 -14.40 3.42 0.53
CA ASP A 169 -15.63 4.12 0.21
C ASP A 169 -16.44 3.38 -0.86
N ILE A 170 -17.33 2.49 -0.41
CA ILE A 170 -18.23 1.70 -1.28
C ILE A 170 -18.99 2.64 -2.22
N SER A 171 -18.89 2.41 -3.53
CA SER A 171 -19.63 3.17 -4.54
C SER A 171 -21.09 2.74 -4.57
N ILE A 172 -22.00 3.71 -4.72
CA ILE A 172 -23.43 3.46 -4.93
C ILE A 172 -23.80 3.82 -6.36
N TRP A 173 -24.22 2.84 -7.15
CA TRP A 173 -24.62 3.03 -8.55
C TRP A 173 -26.12 2.91 -8.71
N LEU A 174 -26.75 3.74 -9.55
CA LEU A 174 -28.19 3.68 -9.77
C LEU A 174 -28.55 3.22 -11.18
N GLY A 175 -29.45 2.24 -11.26
CA GLY A 175 -30.15 1.87 -12.48
C GLY A 175 -31.27 2.89 -12.77
N ALA A 176 -30.94 3.93 -13.54
CA ALA A 176 -31.83 5.06 -13.78
C ALA A 176 -32.12 5.25 -15.28
N TYR A 177 -33.40 5.47 -15.62
CA TYR A 177 -33.83 5.71 -17.01
C TYR A 177 -34.73 6.93 -17.18
N LYS A 178 -35.28 7.51 -16.11
CA LYS A 178 -36.22 8.63 -16.20
C LYS A 178 -35.67 9.86 -15.48
N PRO A 179 -36.04 11.09 -15.90
CA PRO A 179 -35.38 12.33 -15.44
C PRO A 179 -35.24 12.45 -13.92
N ARG A 180 -36.27 12.09 -13.14
CA ARG A 180 -36.22 12.17 -11.67
C ARG A 180 -35.16 11.22 -11.07
N MET A 181 -35.03 10.00 -11.59
CA MET A 181 -34.00 9.04 -11.15
C MET A 181 -32.60 9.42 -11.64
N LEU A 182 -32.49 9.98 -12.85
CA LEU A 182 -31.22 10.50 -13.38
C LEU A 182 -30.73 11.71 -12.56
N ALA A 183 -31.64 12.61 -12.17
CA ALA A 183 -31.32 13.70 -11.27
C ALA A 183 -30.89 13.22 -9.88
N LEU A 184 -31.54 12.19 -9.32
CA LEU A 184 -31.08 11.56 -8.07
C LEU A 184 -29.68 10.96 -8.22
N THR A 185 -29.39 10.35 -9.37
CA THR A 185 -28.06 9.81 -9.68
C THR A 185 -27.00 10.92 -9.64
N GLY A 186 -27.26 12.04 -10.30
CA GLY A 186 -26.42 13.24 -10.23
C GLY A 186 -26.20 13.76 -8.81
N ALA A 187 -27.29 13.89 -8.06
CA ALA A 187 -27.25 14.51 -6.74
C ALA A 187 -26.58 13.64 -5.67
N LYS A 188 -26.71 12.31 -5.72
CA LYS A 188 -26.37 11.43 -4.58
C LYS A 188 -25.57 10.17 -4.90
N ALA A 189 -25.51 9.71 -6.16
CA ALA A 189 -24.87 8.44 -6.51
C ALA A 189 -23.46 8.63 -7.08
N ASP A 190 -22.66 7.57 -7.06
CA ASP A 190 -21.29 7.55 -7.58
C ASP A 190 -21.21 6.91 -8.96
N GLY A 191 -22.35 6.41 -9.48
CA GLY A 191 -22.40 5.87 -10.82
C GLY A 191 -23.81 5.73 -11.38
N TRP A 192 -23.88 5.74 -12.71
CA TRP A 192 -25.07 5.45 -13.49
C TRP A 192 -24.91 4.11 -14.19
N LEU A 193 -25.84 3.17 -13.95
CA LEU A 193 -25.78 1.79 -14.45
C LEU A 193 -27.03 1.42 -15.27
N PRO A 194 -27.18 1.94 -16.50
CA PRO A 194 -28.19 1.50 -17.44
C PRO A 194 -27.84 0.15 -18.10
N THR A 195 -28.86 -0.48 -18.66
CA THR A 195 -28.75 -1.55 -19.66
C THR A 195 -28.94 -0.95 -21.04
N LEU A 196 -28.00 -1.19 -21.96
CA LEU A 196 -27.96 -0.59 -23.29
C LEU A 196 -29.28 -0.77 -24.04
N GLU A 197 -29.86 -1.98 -23.99
CA GLU A 197 -31.09 -2.35 -24.67
C GLU A 197 -32.35 -1.64 -24.14
N TYR A 198 -32.28 -1.02 -22.96
CA TYR A 198 -33.40 -0.34 -22.32
C TYR A 198 -33.34 1.19 -22.48
N ILE A 199 -32.28 1.72 -23.08
CA ILE A 199 -32.15 3.15 -23.36
C ILE A 199 -33.01 3.52 -24.57
N GLN A 200 -34.28 3.88 -24.33
CA GLN A 200 -35.25 4.23 -25.38
C GLN A 200 -35.55 5.74 -25.43
N SER A 201 -35.66 6.40 -24.27
CA SER A 201 -35.83 7.85 -24.09
C SER A 201 -35.83 8.18 -22.58
N PRO A 202 -35.02 9.16 -22.11
CA PRO A 202 -34.11 10.02 -22.86
C PRO A 202 -32.95 9.25 -23.52
N ASN A 203 -32.32 9.83 -24.55
CA ASN A 203 -31.12 9.24 -25.16
C ASN A 203 -29.92 9.36 -24.21
N VAL A 204 -28.79 8.73 -24.56
CA VAL A 204 -27.58 8.74 -23.70
C VAL A 204 -27.11 10.17 -23.39
N ALA A 205 -27.07 11.05 -24.40
CA ALA A 205 -26.60 12.42 -24.24
C ALA A 205 -27.50 13.25 -23.31
N GLU A 206 -28.81 13.12 -23.47
CA GLU A 206 -29.78 13.77 -22.59
C GLU A 206 -29.73 13.18 -21.17
N SER A 207 -29.48 11.87 -21.03
CA SER A 207 -29.29 11.24 -19.72
C SER A 207 -28.07 11.80 -18.99
N HIS A 208 -26.93 11.97 -19.68
CA HIS A 208 -25.77 12.66 -19.12
C HIS A 208 -26.12 14.08 -18.68
N LYS A 209 -26.85 14.84 -19.50
CA LYS A 209 -27.24 16.20 -19.14
C LYS A 209 -28.05 16.23 -17.84
N TRP A 210 -29.03 15.37 -17.67
CA TRP A 210 -29.81 15.28 -16.42
C TRP A 210 -28.94 14.95 -15.20
N ILE A 211 -27.97 14.04 -15.36
CA ILE A 211 -27.04 13.66 -14.29
C ILE A 211 -26.09 14.81 -13.97
N ASP A 212 -25.45 15.39 -14.98
CA ASP A 212 -24.41 16.41 -14.86
C ASP A 212 -24.98 17.73 -14.30
N ASP A 213 -26.17 18.15 -14.78
CA ASP A 213 -26.87 19.33 -14.27
C ASP A 213 -27.24 19.12 -12.78
N ALA A 214 -27.72 17.93 -12.41
CA ALA A 214 -28.09 17.63 -11.03
C ALA A 214 -26.88 17.47 -10.09
N ALA A 215 -25.76 16.91 -10.59
CA ALA A 215 -24.50 16.87 -9.87
C ALA A 215 -24.00 18.28 -9.57
N THR A 216 -23.97 19.13 -10.60
CA THR A 216 -23.57 20.54 -10.47
C THR A 216 -24.48 21.29 -9.49
N ALA A 217 -25.80 21.10 -9.58
CA ALA A 217 -26.76 21.71 -8.67
C ALA A 217 -26.59 21.24 -7.21
N ALA A 218 -26.09 20.02 -7.00
CA ALA A 218 -25.74 19.47 -5.70
C ALA A 218 -24.31 19.83 -5.23
N GLY A 219 -23.56 20.64 -6.01
CA GLY A 219 -22.18 21.03 -5.70
C GLY A 219 -21.14 19.92 -5.95
N ARG A 220 -21.48 18.90 -6.75
CA ARG A 220 -20.61 17.77 -7.10
C ARG A 220 -20.03 17.95 -8.50
N ASP A 221 -18.87 17.36 -8.74
CA ASP A 221 -18.31 17.29 -10.09
C ASP A 221 -18.99 16.16 -10.88
N PRO A 222 -19.52 16.42 -12.10
CA PRO A 222 -20.05 15.36 -12.94
C PRO A 222 -19.08 14.20 -13.20
N ARG A 223 -17.76 14.46 -13.14
CA ARG A 223 -16.68 13.47 -13.29
C ARG A 223 -16.48 12.59 -12.07
N ASP A 224 -17.11 12.89 -10.94
CA ASP A 224 -17.12 11.98 -9.78
C ASP A 224 -18.14 10.84 -9.95
N ILE A 225 -18.98 10.91 -10.99
CA ILE A 225 -20.05 9.96 -11.23
C ILE A 225 -19.62 9.09 -12.40
N ARG A 226 -19.38 7.81 -12.13
CA ARG A 226 -18.99 6.82 -13.14
C ARG A 226 -20.15 6.51 -14.10
N ARG A 227 -19.86 6.23 -15.37
CA ARG A 227 -20.85 5.77 -16.34
C ARG A 227 -20.58 4.29 -16.61
N LEU A 228 -21.53 3.44 -16.23
CA LEU A 228 -21.47 1.99 -16.38
C LEU A 228 -22.49 1.54 -17.42
N LEU A 229 -22.31 0.37 -18.03
CA LEU A 229 -23.24 -0.14 -19.04
C LEU A 229 -23.34 -1.66 -18.99
N ASN A 230 -24.55 -2.17 -18.79
CA ASN A 230 -24.84 -3.59 -19.04
C ASN A 230 -25.15 -3.80 -20.54
N ILE A 231 -24.62 -4.87 -21.11
CA ILE A 231 -24.83 -5.28 -22.50
C ILE A 231 -25.26 -6.75 -22.53
N PHE A 232 -26.46 -7.03 -23.04
CA PHE A 232 -26.99 -8.39 -23.12
C PHE A 232 -27.00 -8.94 -24.55
N ARG A 233 -27.03 -8.10 -25.58
CA ARG A 233 -27.08 -8.55 -26.98
C ARG A 233 -25.69 -8.52 -27.60
N ALA A 234 -24.90 -9.55 -27.32
CA ALA A 234 -23.55 -9.68 -27.84
C ALA A 234 -23.19 -11.15 -28.15
N SER A 235 -22.42 -11.38 -29.20
CA SER A 235 -21.94 -12.72 -29.61
C SER A 235 -20.70 -12.63 -30.50
N PHE A 236 -19.75 -13.57 -30.38
CA PHE A 236 -18.65 -13.69 -31.34
C PHE A 236 -19.08 -14.49 -32.58
N LEU A 237 -18.85 -13.92 -33.76
CA LEU A 237 -19.14 -14.54 -35.05
C LEU A 237 -17.92 -14.43 -35.97
N PRO A 238 -17.69 -15.39 -36.90
CA PRO A 238 -16.56 -15.33 -37.83
C PRO A 238 -16.55 -14.09 -38.74
N THR A 239 -17.70 -13.47 -38.94
CA THR A 239 -17.88 -12.28 -39.78
C THR A 239 -18.86 -11.33 -39.11
N GLY A 240 -18.60 -10.02 -39.19
CA GLY A 240 -19.49 -9.00 -38.67
C GLY A 240 -20.88 -9.00 -39.29
N ARG A 241 -21.91 -9.04 -38.44
CA ARG A 241 -23.33 -8.99 -38.84
C ARG A 241 -24.08 -7.81 -38.25
N ALA A 242 -23.75 -7.42 -37.03
CA ALA A 242 -24.37 -6.29 -36.32
C ALA A 242 -23.44 -5.80 -35.20
N PHE A 243 -23.85 -4.74 -34.51
CA PHE A 243 -23.17 -4.21 -33.33
C PHE A 243 -22.95 -5.31 -32.29
N LEU A 244 -21.70 -5.53 -31.88
CA LEU A 244 -21.25 -6.60 -30.97
C LEU A 244 -21.67 -8.01 -31.41
N GLN A 245 -21.84 -8.21 -32.72
CA GLN A 245 -22.11 -9.51 -33.36
C GLN A 245 -21.12 -9.73 -34.50
N GLY A 246 -19.90 -10.12 -34.15
CA GLY A 246 -18.75 -10.17 -35.06
C GLY A 246 -17.48 -10.64 -34.35
N PRO A 247 -16.33 -10.59 -35.03
CA PRO A 247 -15.04 -10.99 -34.44
C PRO A 247 -14.55 -9.98 -33.38
N PRO A 248 -13.57 -10.35 -32.52
CA PRO A 248 -13.11 -9.52 -31.40
C PRO A 248 -12.61 -8.11 -31.76
N ASP A 249 -11.95 -7.95 -32.90
CA ASP A 249 -11.50 -6.68 -33.46
C ASP A 249 -12.68 -5.74 -33.79
N GLN A 250 -13.80 -6.29 -34.27
CA GLN A 250 -15.02 -5.50 -34.45
C GLN A 250 -15.56 -4.99 -33.09
N TRP A 251 -15.52 -5.81 -32.04
CA TRP A 251 -15.99 -5.40 -30.72
C TRP A 251 -15.20 -4.22 -30.16
N VAL A 252 -13.88 -4.19 -30.37
CA VAL A 252 -13.05 -3.04 -29.98
C VAL A 252 -13.55 -1.77 -30.67
N ASN A 253 -13.79 -1.83 -31.98
CA ASN A 253 -14.31 -0.70 -32.76
C ASN A 253 -15.72 -0.28 -32.34
N ASP A 254 -16.58 -1.23 -31.97
CA ASP A 254 -17.96 -0.99 -31.54
C ASP A 254 -18.02 -0.35 -30.13
N LEU A 255 -17.13 -0.76 -29.21
CA LEU A 255 -17.09 -0.25 -27.83
C LEU A 255 -16.36 1.09 -27.70
N LEU A 256 -15.41 1.39 -28.58
CA LEU A 256 -14.58 2.59 -28.48
C LEU A 256 -15.41 3.90 -28.48
N PRO A 257 -16.41 4.10 -29.35
CA PRO A 257 -17.30 5.28 -29.30
C PRO A 257 -18.12 5.33 -28.01
N LEU A 258 -18.57 4.20 -27.47
CA LEU A 258 -19.30 4.20 -26.20
C LEU A 258 -18.45 4.75 -25.05
N ILE A 259 -17.14 4.49 -25.08
CA ILE A 259 -16.20 4.94 -24.06
C ILE A 259 -15.80 6.40 -24.29
N LEU A 260 -15.34 6.74 -25.49
CA LEU A 260 -14.71 8.03 -25.76
C LEU A 260 -15.70 9.12 -26.18
N GLU A 261 -16.86 8.74 -26.73
CA GLU A 261 -17.91 9.64 -27.20
C GLU A 261 -19.18 9.59 -26.34
N HIS A 262 -19.36 8.54 -25.55
CA HIS A 262 -20.48 8.43 -24.61
C HIS A 262 -20.02 8.19 -23.16
N GLY A 263 -18.73 8.22 -22.87
CA GLY A 263 -18.24 8.31 -21.49
C GLY A 263 -18.38 7.08 -20.63
N PHE A 264 -18.88 5.98 -21.17
CA PHE A 264 -18.99 4.72 -20.44
C PHE A 264 -17.59 4.22 -20.11
N SER A 265 -17.31 4.05 -18.82
CA SER A 265 -16.02 3.60 -18.33
C SER A 265 -16.12 2.27 -17.59
N THR A 266 -17.31 1.69 -17.47
CA THR A 266 -17.48 0.29 -17.05
C THR A 266 -18.39 -0.43 -18.04
N ILE A 267 -17.92 -1.53 -18.63
CA ILE A 267 -18.71 -2.37 -19.55
C ILE A 267 -18.92 -3.74 -18.91
N LEU A 268 -20.17 -4.14 -18.76
CA LEU A 268 -20.59 -5.40 -18.14
C LEU A 268 -21.28 -6.30 -19.17
N LEU A 269 -20.65 -7.43 -19.47
CA LEU A 269 -21.18 -8.44 -20.38
C LEU A 269 -22.21 -9.32 -19.65
N GLY A 270 -23.48 -9.23 -20.05
CA GLY A 270 -24.59 -10.03 -19.52
C GLY A 270 -24.84 -11.32 -20.29
N GLN A 271 -23.81 -12.13 -20.45
CA GLN A 271 -23.89 -13.45 -21.08
C GLN A 271 -23.18 -14.50 -20.20
N ASP A 272 -23.93 -15.50 -19.73
CA ASP A 272 -23.42 -16.60 -18.90
C ASP A 272 -22.74 -17.70 -19.75
N ASP A 273 -21.96 -17.29 -20.76
CA ASP A 273 -21.21 -18.19 -21.65
C ASP A 273 -19.71 -18.10 -21.36
N PRO A 274 -19.08 -19.18 -20.85
CA PRO A 274 -17.64 -19.22 -20.59
C PRO A 274 -16.77 -18.84 -21.78
N HIS A 275 -17.16 -19.19 -23.02
CA HIS A 275 -16.37 -18.86 -24.20
C HIS A 275 -16.40 -17.37 -24.51
N LEU A 276 -17.57 -16.73 -24.36
CA LEU A 276 -17.70 -15.28 -24.52
C LEU A 276 -16.91 -14.54 -23.44
N ILE A 277 -16.96 -14.99 -22.18
CA ILE A 277 -16.21 -14.35 -21.08
C ILE A 277 -14.70 -14.41 -21.33
N ARG A 278 -14.17 -15.58 -21.72
CA ARG A 278 -12.73 -15.72 -22.06
C ARG A 278 -12.33 -14.80 -23.19
N THR A 279 -13.06 -14.84 -24.31
CA THR A 279 -12.72 -14.02 -25.48
C THR A 279 -12.84 -12.52 -25.15
N PHE A 280 -13.82 -12.12 -24.35
CA PHE A 280 -13.96 -10.73 -23.91
C PHE A 280 -12.80 -10.29 -23.01
N GLY A 281 -12.36 -11.13 -22.08
CA GLY A 281 -11.26 -10.80 -21.17
C GLY A 281 -9.86 -10.94 -21.78
N GLU A 282 -9.61 -12.00 -22.54
CA GLU A 282 -8.28 -12.36 -23.04
C GLU A 282 -7.93 -11.69 -24.38
N GLU A 283 -8.93 -11.39 -25.22
CA GLU A 283 -8.71 -10.78 -26.55
C GLU A 283 -9.24 -9.33 -26.61
N VAL A 284 -10.52 -9.10 -26.33
CA VAL A 284 -11.13 -7.77 -26.46
C VAL A 284 -10.60 -6.81 -25.38
N GLY A 285 -10.46 -7.28 -24.14
CA GLY A 285 -10.08 -6.45 -23.00
C GLY A 285 -8.75 -5.72 -23.17
N PRO A 286 -7.63 -6.43 -23.40
CA PRO A 286 -6.32 -5.83 -23.63
C PRO A 286 -6.33 -4.86 -24.83
N ALA A 287 -6.89 -5.29 -25.97
CA ALA A 287 -6.94 -4.49 -27.18
C ALA A 287 -7.77 -3.20 -27.01
N LEU A 288 -8.90 -3.28 -26.29
CA LEU A 288 -9.75 -2.13 -25.99
C LEU A 288 -9.06 -1.13 -25.05
N ARG A 289 -8.35 -1.63 -24.02
CA ARG A 289 -7.57 -0.78 -23.11
C ARG A 289 -6.46 -0.03 -23.86
N GLU A 290 -5.73 -0.74 -24.73
CA GLU A 290 -4.69 -0.15 -25.57
C GLU A 290 -5.26 0.92 -26.51
N ALA A 291 -6.37 0.62 -27.19
CA ALA A 291 -7.05 1.57 -28.08
C ALA A 291 -7.53 2.83 -27.34
N VAL A 292 -8.15 2.66 -26.17
CA VAL A 292 -8.59 3.80 -25.33
C VAL A 292 -7.39 4.63 -24.86
N ALA A 293 -6.30 4.00 -24.43
CA ALA A 293 -5.09 4.70 -24.01
C ALA A 293 -4.45 5.48 -25.16
N ALA A 294 -4.32 4.86 -26.34
CA ALA A 294 -3.79 5.51 -27.54
C ALA A 294 -4.59 6.76 -27.91
N GLU A 295 -5.93 6.65 -27.94
CA GLU A 295 -6.80 7.76 -28.32
C GLU A 295 -6.83 8.88 -27.25
N ARG A 296 -6.77 8.53 -25.97
CA ARG A 296 -6.60 9.50 -24.87
C ARG A 296 -5.26 10.23 -24.98
N ASN A 297 -4.18 9.54 -25.31
CA ASN A 297 -2.85 10.12 -25.49
C ASN A 297 -2.77 11.07 -26.71
N ILE A 298 -3.47 10.74 -27.79
CA ILE A 298 -3.60 11.64 -28.96
C ILE A 298 -4.37 12.91 -28.56
N ARG A 299 -5.44 12.78 -27.75
CA ARG A 299 -6.23 13.93 -27.27
C ARG A 299 -5.48 14.81 -26.26
N THR A 300 -4.63 14.23 -25.41
CA THR A 300 -3.81 14.98 -24.43
C THR A 300 -2.58 15.63 -25.07
N SER A 301 -1.97 15.02 -26.09
CA SER A 301 -0.85 15.64 -26.83
C SER A 301 -1.27 16.88 -27.66
N GLY A 302 -2.56 17.02 -27.99
CA GLY A 302 -3.13 18.23 -28.61
C GLY A 302 -3.71 19.27 -27.64
N SER A 303 -3.76 18.98 -26.34
CA SER A 303 -4.40 19.82 -25.32
C SER A 303 -3.52 19.89 -24.08
N SER A 304 -2.90 21.04 -23.83
CA SER A 304 -2.15 21.33 -22.59
C SER A 304 -3.08 21.52 -21.37
N GLY A 305 -4.08 20.66 -21.21
CA GLY A 305 -5.10 20.75 -20.17
C GLY A 305 -4.66 20.00 -18.91
N SER A 306 -4.28 20.76 -17.88
CA SER A 306 -4.24 20.25 -16.51
C SER A 306 -5.54 19.52 -16.18
N ARG A 307 -5.46 18.41 -15.43
CA ARG A 307 -6.63 17.84 -14.74
C ARG A 307 -7.28 18.96 -13.92
N GLU A 308 -8.34 19.58 -14.43
CA GLU A 308 -9.03 20.66 -13.70
C GLU A 308 -9.58 20.06 -12.41
N ARG A 309 -9.07 20.46 -11.26
CA ARG A 309 -9.53 19.96 -9.96
C ARG A 309 -10.86 20.61 -9.61
N SER A 310 -11.76 19.85 -8.97
CA SER A 310 -13.05 20.38 -8.53
C SER A 310 -12.84 21.53 -7.53
N ALA A 311 -13.81 22.44 -7.42
CA ALA A 311 -13.74 23.55 -6.45
C ALA A 311 -13.57 23.04 -5.00
N ILE A 312 -14.14 21.87 -4.68
CA ILE A 312 -13.99 21.21 -3.38
C ILE A 312 -12.54 20.74 -3.18
N ALA A 313 -11.92 20.09 -4.17
CA ALA A 313 -10.51 19.70 -4.09
C ALA A 313 -9.59 20.93 -3.96
N LEU A 314 -9.85 21.99 -4.75
CA LEU A 314 -9.10 23.24 -4.66
C LEU A 314 -9.24 23.91 -3.28
N SER A 315 -10.40 23.83 -2.62
CA SER A 315 -10.60 24.37 -1.27
C SER A 315 -9.82 23.63 -0.17
N LYS A 316 -9.31 22.42 -0.45
CA LYS A 316 -8.49 21.63 0.48
C LYS A 316 -7.00 21.91 0.34
N ARG A 317 -6.58 22.76 -0.61
CA ARG A 317 -5.18 23.16 -0.79
C ARG A 317 -4.66 23.88 0.44
N HIS A 318 -3.40 23.64 0.76
CA HIS A 318 -2.70 24.35 1.82
C HIS A 318 -2.06 25.65 1.31
N ASP A 319 -2.33 26.78 1.98
CA ASP A 319 -1.84 28.12 1.61
C ASP A 319 -0.32 28.31 1.53
N ARG A 320 0.48 27.37 2.06
CA ARG A 320 1.95 27.47 2.10
C ARG A 320 2.65 26.85 0.90
N VAL A 321 1.88 26.25 -0.02
CA VAL A 321 2.41 25.63 -1.24
C VAL A 321 1.88 26.40 -2.45
N ASP A 322 2.78 26.86 -3.31
CA ASP A 322 2.41 27.50 -4.58
C ASP A 322 2.14 26.45 -5.67
N TYR A 323 0.92 25.90 -5.67
CA TYR A 323 0.49 24.90 -6.66
C TYR A 323 0.55 25.41 -8.12
N ASN A 324 0.55 26.73 -8.35
CA ASN A 324 0.59 27.29 -9.70
C ASN A 324 2.02 27.26 -10.27
N ALA A 325 3.02 27.36 -9.40
CA ALA A 325 4.44 27.23 -9.74
C ALA A 325 4.86 25.78 -10.06
N LEU A 326 3.97 24.79 -9.86
CA LEU A 326 4.27 23.39 -10.18
C LEU A 326 4.57 23.25 -11.70
N PRO A 327 5.76 22.73 -12.08
CA PRO A 327 6.14 22.55 -13.47
C PRO A 327 5.10 21.75 -14.27
N PRO A 328 4.81 22.10 -15.53
CA PRO A 328 3.80 21.41 -16.34
C PRO A 328 3.98 19.89 -16.41
N GLN A 329 5.23 19.41 -16.46
CA GLN A 329 5.55 17.98 -16.50
C GLN A 329 5.16 17.22 -15.21
N LEU A 330 5.14 17.90 -14.05
CA LEU A 330 4.80 17.29 -12.76
C LEU A 330 3.30 17.37 -12.44
N ARG A 331 2.54 18.26 -13.09
CA ARG A 331 1.09 18.41 -12.87
C ARG A 331 0.27 17.12 -13.03
N PRO A 332 0.49 16.25 -14.04
CA PRO A 332 -0.24 14.99 -14.14
C PRO A 332 0.18 13.96 -13.06
N LYS A 333 1.38 14.14 -12.48
CA LYS A 333 1.99 13.26 -11.47
C LYS A 333 1.76 13.73 -10.03
N ALA A 334 1.13 14.89 -9.87
CA ALA A 334 0.80 15.52 -8.60
C ALA A 334 -0.56 15.06 -8.08
N ILE A 335 -0.58 14.67 -6.81
CA ILE A 335 -1.78 14.30 -6.06
C ILE A 335 -1.95 15.30 -4.90
N GLU A 336 -3.10 15.96 -4.87
CA GLU A 336 -3.44 17.00 -3.91
C GLU A 336 -4.56 16.53 -2.96
N PRO A 337 -4.73 17.15 -1.78
CA PRO A 337 -5.88 16.92 -0.92
C PRO A 337 -7.20 17.06 -1.68
N GLY A 338 -8.04 16.02 -1.63
CA GLY A 338 -9.32 15.96 -2.35
C GLY A 338 -9.26 15.25 -3.69
N ASP A 339 -8.08 14.94 -4.24
CA ASP A 339 -7.95 14.01 -5.36
C ASP A 339 -8.30 12.59 -4.88
N ALA A 340 -8.94 11.78 -5.74
CA ALA A 340 -9.39 10.43 -5.38
C ALA A 340 -8.27 9.48 -4.90
N LEU A 341 -7.03 9.71 -5.33
CA LEU A 341 -5.87 8.91 -4.92
C LEU A 341 -5.19 9.41 -3.64
N TYR A 342 -5.59 10.57 -3.10
CA TYR A 342 -4.86 11.21 -2.00
C TYR A 342 -4.74 10.32 -0.76
N ASP A 343 -5.82 9.64 -0.37
CA ASP A 343 -5.80 8.79 0.82
C ASP A 343 -4.94 7.54 0.65
N SER A 344 -4.70 7.05 -0.58
CA SER A 344 -3.80 5.91 -0.80
C SER A 344 -2.31 6.29 -0.79
N VAL A 345 -1.98 7.59 -0.89
CA VAL A 345 -0.59 8.07 -1.00
C VAL A 345 -0.16 9.02 0.12
N ARG A 346 -1.02 9.35 1.09
CA ARG A 346 -0.66 10.27 2.20
C ARG A 346 0.01 9.58 3.39
N HIS A 347 -0.13 8.26 3.52
CA HIS A 347 0.30 7.50 4.69
C HIS A 347 1.64 6.77 4.49
N THR A 348 2.23 6.33 5.59
CA THR A 348 3.36 5.38 5.65
C THR A 348 2.92 4.14 6.43
N TYR A 349 3.78 3.13 6.49
CA TYR A 349 3.52 1.92 7.26
C TYR A 349 3.25 2.23 8.75
N ILE A 350 4.07 3.11 9.36
CA ILE A 350 3.96 3.48 10.79
C ILE A 350 3.02 4.68 11.02
N ARG A 351 3.11 5.73 10.20
CA ARG A 351 2.46 7.02 10.47
C ARG A 351 1.39 7.37 9.44
N THR A 352 0.32 7.99 9.93
CA THR A 352 -0.57 8.78 9.09
C THR A 352 0.07 10.15 8.80
N GLY A 353 -0.18 10.71 7.62
CA GLY A 353 0.28 12.05 7.25
C GLY A 353 -0.81 12.84 6.54
N SER A 354 -0.58 14.14 6.39
CA SER A 354 -1.46 15.07 5.66
C SER A 354 -0.64 16.00 4.75
N PRO A 355 0.15 15.46 3.80
CA PRO A 355 0.99 16.27 2.93
C PRO A 355 0.13 17.21 2.07
N ALA A 356 0.61 18.43 1.88
CA ALA A 356 -0.03 19.38 0.99
C ALA A 356 0.04 18.94 -0.49
N LEU A 357 1.08 18.18 -0.85
CA LEU A 357 1.31 17.70 -2.21
C LEU A 357 2.10 16.39 -2.19
N VAL A 358 1.65 15.40 -2.96
CA VAL A 358 2.44 14.20 -3.28
C VAL A 358 2.79 14.22 -4.76
N ILE A 359 4.07 14.10 -5.11
CA ILE A 359 4.57 14.05 -6.49
C ILE A 359 5.10 12.64 -6.74
N ARG A 360 4.46 11.89 -7.64
CA ARG A 360 4.88 10.52 -8.00
C ARG A 360 5.87 10.59 -9.17
N ALA A 361 7.17 10.53 -8.86
CA ALA A 361 8.20 10.53 -9.87
C ALA A 361 8.27 9.18 -10.58
N GLU A 362 8.40 9.21 -11.90
CA GLU A 362 8.53 8.04 -12.78
C GLU A 362 9.96 7.90 -13.31
N ASP A 363 10.75 8.98 -13.33
CA ASP A 363 12.12 9.01 -13.82
C ASP A 363 13.00 10.07 -13.12
N GLU A 364 14.28 10.11 -13.46
CA GLU A 364 15.24 11.08 -12.91
C GLU A 364 14.87 12.55 -13.20
N SER A 365 14.24 12.80 -14.36
CA SER A 365 13.87 14.17 -14.77
C SER A 365 12.76 14.73 -13.88
N ASP A 366 11.83 13.88 -13.43
CA ASP A 366 10.83 14.24 -12.44
C ASP A 366 11.45 14.56 -11.09
N VAL A 367 12.43 13.76 -10.64
CA VAL A 367 13.13 13.97 -9.37
C VAL A 367 13.84 15.33 -9.37
N VAL A 368 14.57 15.64 -10.46
CA VAL A 368 15.23 16.95 -10.63
C VAL A 368 14.22 18.10 -10.60
N ALA A 369 13.13 18.00 -11.35
CA ALA A 369 12.11 19.04 -11.39
C ALA A 369 11.36 19.20 -10.07
N ALA A 370 11.07 18.10 -9.37
CA ALA A 370 10.37 18.10 -8.09
C ALA A 370 11.24 18.71 -7.01
N LEU A 371 12.55 18.43 -7.01
CA LEU A 371 13.50 19.04 -6.09
C LEU A 371 13.67 20.53 -6.36
N ALA A 372 13.82 20.92 -7.64
CA ALA A 372 13.87 22.33 -8.03
C ALA A 372 12.62 23.10 -7.58
N TYR A 373 11.44 22.52 -7.77
CA TYR A 373 10.18 23.07 -7.27
C TYR A 373 10.17 23.15 -5.74
N ALA A 374 10.45 22.05 -5.03
CA ALA A 374 10.37 21.98 -3.57
C ALA A 374 11.30 23.01 -2.89
N ARG A 375 12.48 23.29 -3.46
CA ARG A 375 13.42 24.30 -2.96
C ARG A 375 12.88 25.74 -3.00
N THR A 376 11.90 26.02 -3.85
CA THR A 376 11.23 27.33 -3.90
C THR A 376 10.14 27.48 -2.82
N GLN A 377 9.82 26.39 -2.10
CA GLN A 377 8.74 26.34 -1.13
C GLN A 377 9.31 26.35 0.30
N THR A 378 8.57 26.94 1.24
CA THR A 378 8.99 27.02 2.66
C THR A 378 8.43 25.87 3.52
N VAL A 379 8.08 24.75 2.89
CA VAL A 379 7.42 23.60 3.52
C VAL A 379 8.36 22.38 3.55
N PRO A 380 8.16 21.40 4.44
CA PRO A 380 9.04 20.24 4.50
C PRO A 380 8.96 19.38 3.23
N LEU A 381 10.10 18.86 2.80
CA LEU A 381 10.22 17.84 1.75
C LEU A 381 10.54 16.48 2.37
N SER A 382 9.64 15.52 2.17
CA SER A 382 9.89 14.11 2.49
C SER A 382 10.13 13.33 1.20
N VAL A 383 11.11 12.42 1.22
CA VAL A 383 11.36 11.49 0.12
C VAL A 383 10.85 10.12 0.53
N ARG A 384 10.05 9.49 -0.34
CA ARG A 384 9.46 8.18 -0.09
C ARG A 384 9.83 7.20 -1.19
N SER A 385 10.51 6.14 -0.81
CA SER A 385 10.61 4.91 -1.59
C SER A 385 9.44 3.99 -1.16
N GLY A 386 9.70 3.02 -0.30
CA GLY A 386 8.68 2.05 0.07
C GLY A 386 7.67 2.54 1.11
N GLY A 387 7.99 3.58 1.89
CA GLY A 387 7.14 4.05 3.00
C GLY A 387 7.21 3.21 4.28
N HIS A 388 8.23 2.34 4.42
CA HIS A 388 8.44 1.46 5.59
C HIS A 388 9.38 2.03 6.67
N GLY A 389 9.99 3.19 6.45
CA GLY A 389 10.93 3.77 7.42
C GLY A 389 10.24 4.02 8.77
N ILE A 390 10.75 3.38 9.83
CA ILE A 390 10.08 3.31 11.13
C ILE A 390 9.88 4.69 11.77
N SER A 391 10.82 5.60 11.51
CA SER A 391 10.69 7.00 11.92
C SER A 391 9.45 7.73 11.39
N GLY A 392 8.79 7.21 10.33
CA GLY A 392 7.62 7.80 9.70
C GLY A 392 7.91 9.06 8.86
N ARG A 393 9.19 9.42 8.66
CA ARG A 393 9.60 10.70 8.03
C ARG A 393 9.45 10.75 6.51
N SER A 394 9.07 9.63 5.90
CA SER A 394 8.71 9.54 4.47
C SER A 394 7.29 10.05 4.17
N THR A 395 6.58 10.56 5.18
CA THR A 395 5.41 11.46 5.01
C THR A 395 5.57 12.67 5.94
N ASN A 396 4.67 13.64 5.81
CA ASN A 396 4.64 14.86 6.61
C ASN A 396 3.23 15.47 6.66
N ASP A 397 3.10 16.56 7.41
CA ASP A 397 1.89 17.38 7.47
C ASP A 397 2.13 18.74 6.81
N GLY A 398 1.32 19.04 5.78
CA GLY A 398 1.33 20.31 5.06
C GLY A 398 2.56 20.57 4.18
N GLY A 399 3.41 19.57 3.93
CA GLY A 399 4.57 19.66 3.05
C GLY A 399 4.44 18.88 1.75
N ILE A 400 5.59 18.62 1.13
CA ILE A 400 5.71 17.90 -0.14
C ILE A 400 6.25 16.51 0.14
N VAL A 401 5.65 15.49 -0.46
CA VAL A 401 6.20 14.13 -0.53
C VAL A 401 6.63 13.87 -1.97
N LEU A 402 7.94 13.68 -2.18
CA LEU A 402 8.48 13.14 -3.41
C LEU A 402 8.44 11.62 -3.30
N ASP A 403 7.50 11.01 -4.02
CA ASP A 403 7.22 9.59 -4.01
C ASP A 403 7.87 8.91 -5.22
N LEU A 404 8.79 7.99 -4.96
CA LEU A 404 9.57 7.25 -5.95
C LEU A 404 8.95 5.88 -6.26
N SER A 405 7.75 5.57 -5.75
CA SER A 405 7.11 4.26 -5.92
C SER A 405 6.79 3.86 -7.36
N GLN A 406 6.95 4.76 -8.35
CA GLN A 406 6.82 4.42 -9.77
C GLN A 406 8.17 4.21 -10.47
N MET A 407 9.28 4.42 -9.74
CA MET A 407 10.61 4.02 -10.18
C MET A 407 10.90 2.63 -9.58
N ASP A 408 10.24 1.59 -10.09
CA ASP A 408 10.23 0.23 -9.53
C ASP A 408 10.90 -0.83 -10.42
N GLY A 409 11.66 -0.41 -11.43
CA GLY A 409 12.42 -1.28 -12.32
C GLY A 409 13.44 -2.16 -11.59
N VAL A 410 13.48 -3.44 -12.00
CA VAL A 410 14.42 -4.47 -11.55
C VAL A 410 15.04 -5.13 -12.77
N GLU A 411 16.35 -4.98 -12.94
CA GLU A 411 17.08 -5.48 -14.10
C GLU A 411 18.30 -6.32 -13.69
N VAL A 412 18.48 -7.47 -14.33
CA VAL A 412 19.74 -8.24 -14.25
C VAL A 412 20.61 -7.79 -15.42
N LEU A 413 21.57 -6.91 -15.16
CA LEU A 413 22.45 -6.33 -16.19
C LEU A 413 23.36 -7.38 -16.82
N ASP A 414 23.94 -8.23 -15.97
CA ASP A 414 24.82 -9.32 -16.41
C ASP A 414 24.74 -10.46 -15.40
N ARG A 415 24.25 -11.61 -15.86
CA ARG A 415 24.14 -12.80 -15.03
C ARG A 415 25.50 -13.42 -14.70
N ALA A 416 26.50 -13.32 -15.58
CA ALA A 416 27.82 -13.89 -15.35
C ALA A 416 28.56 -13.15 -14.23
N THR A 417 28.47 -11.82 -14.19
CA THR A 417 29.03 -11.02 -13.09
C THR A 417 28.06 -10.82 -11.93
N ARG A 418 26.83 -11.34 -12.05
CA ARG A 418 25.73 -11.19 -11.07
C ARG A 418 25.37 -9.73 -10.80
N ARG A 419 25.63 -8.85 -11.78
CA ARG A 419 25.39 -7.41 -11.64
C ARG A 419 23.93 -7.12 -11.95
N ILE A 420 23.29 -6.40 -11.05
CA ILE A 420 21.88 -6.02 -11.15
C ILE A 420 21.73 -4.51 -11.02
N ARG A 421 20.62 -3.98 -11.54
CA ARG A 421 20.23 -2.59 -11.43
C ARG A 421 18.82 -2.48 -10.89
N LEU A 422 18.65 -1.74 -9.80
CA LEU A 422 17.39 -1.58 -9.08
C LEU A 422 17.02 -0.10 -9.01
N GLN A 423 15.78 0.24 -9.32
CA GLN A 423 15.24 1.56 -9.02
C GLN A 423 14.75 1.64 -7.56
N PRO A 424 14.72 2.82 -6.92
CA PRO A 424 14.49 2.98 -5.49
C PRO A 424 13.08 2.59 -5.03
N GLY A 425 12.08 2.68 -5.91
CA GLY A 425 10.68 2.37 -5.63
C GLY A 425 10.36 0.87 -5.61
N ALA A 426 11.25 0.03 -6.13
CA ALA A 426 11.08 -1.41 -6.17
C ALA A 426 10.93 -2.00 -4.75
N ARG A 427 10.20 -3.10 -4.63
CA ARG A 427 9.98 -3.83 -3.37
C ARG A 427 10.89 -5.04 -3.31
N TRP A 428 11.47 -5.30 -2.14
CA TRP A 428 12.42 -6.40 -1.99
C TRP A 428 11.85 -7.77 -2.31
N GLY A 429 10.54 -7.97 -2.11
CA GLY A 429 9.88 -9.21 -2.52
C GLY A 429 9.75 -9.36 -4.04
N ASP A 430 9.54 -8.25 -4.78
CA ASP A 430 9.54 -8.26 -6.25
C ASP A 430 10.95 -8.43 -6.81
N VAL A 431 11.94 -7.81 -6.16
CA VAL A 431 13.37 -8.03 -6.46
C VAL A 431 13.70 -9.51 -6.28
N ALA A 432 13.40 -10.10 -5.13
CA ALA A 432 13.68 -11.51 -4.86
C ALA A 432 13.01 -12.44 -5.88
N ARG A 433 11.74 -12.17 -6.24
CA ARG A 433 11.02 -12.94 -7.27
C ARG A 433 11.69 -12.84 -8.64
N THR A 434 12.14 -11.65 -9.03
CA THR A 434 12.79 -11.40 -10.32
C THR A 434 14.16 -12.06 -10.40
N LEU A 435 14.96 -11.95 -9.33
CA LEU A 435 16.29 -12.57 -9.25
C LEU A 435 16.21 -14.10 -9.22
N ALA A 436 15.19 -14.67 -8.57
CA ALA A 436 15.01 -16.12 -8.47
C ALA A 436 14.91 -16.80 -9.85
N ALA A 437 14.34 -16.13 -10.85
CA ALA A 437 14.27 -16.65 -12.23
C ALA A 437 15.66 -16.86 -12.87
N GLN A 438 16.70 -16.25 -12.31
CA GLN A 438 18.10 -16.38 -12.73
C GLN A 438 18.96 -17.17 -11.71
N GLY A 439 18.34 -17.79 -10.70
CA GLY A 439 19.05 -18.45 -9.61
C GLY A 439 19.88 -17.49 -8.75
N LEU A 440 19.44 -16.23 -8.66
CA LEU A 440 20.08 -15.19 -7.87
C LEU A 440 19.21 -14.79 -6.67
N ALA A 441 19.85 -14.35 -5.60
CA ALA A 441 19.21 -13.65 -4.48
C ALA A 441 20.16 -12.64 -3.86
N MET A 442 19.67 -11.86 -2.90
CA MET A 442 20.52 -10.97 -2.12
C MET A 442 19.89 -10.66 -0.77
N SER A 443 20.70 -10.23 0.20
CA SER A 443 20.20 -9.77 1.48
C SER A 443 19.34 -8.51 1.29
N SER A 444 18.09 -8.57 1.75
CA SER A 444 17.04 -7.58 1.42
C SER A 444 16.15 -7.20 2.61
N GLY A 445 16.58 -7.49 3.85
CA GLY A 445 15.70 -7.45 5.03
C GLY A 445 14.93 -8.76 5.25
N ASP A 446 13.83 -8.68 6.01
CA ASP A 446 12.95 -9.79 6.38
C ASP A 446 11.47 -9.55 6.02
N TYR A 447 11.16 -8.49 5.28
CA TYR A 447 9.79 -8.17 4.88
C TYR A 447 9.72 -7.65 3.44
N GLY A 448 8.92 -8.29 2.60
CA GLY A 448 8.94 -8.11 1.14
C GLY A 448 8.50 -6.72 0.65
N ASP A 449 7.62 -6.02 1.37
CA ASP A 449 7.12 -4.70 0.97
C ASP A 449 8.09 -3.54 1.26
N VAL A 450 9.21 -3.81 1.92
CA VAL A 450 10.23 -2.79 2.16
C VAL A 450 10.79 -2.31 0.81
N GLY A 451 10.88 -0.99 0.64
CA GLY A 451 11.42 -0.40 -0.59
C GLY A 451 12.94 -0.45 -0.64
N VAL A 452 13.49 -0.64 -1.84
CA VAL A 452 14.94 -0.71 -2.10
C VAL A 452 15.65 0.53 -1.59
N GLY A 453 15.17 1.74 -1.93
CA GLY A 453 15.90 2.98 -1.68
C GLY A 453 16.24 3.24 -0.21
N GLY A 454 15.28 3.09 0.69
CA GLY A 454 15.51 3.33 2.11
C GLY A 454 16.44 2.31 2.76
N LEU A 455 16.32 1.04 2.37
CA LEU A 455 17.10 -0.04 2.95
C LEU A 455 18.54 -0.06 2.41
N ALA A 456 18.70 0.08 1.08
CA ALA A 456 19.99 0.09 0.39
C ALA A 456 20.82 1.36 0.62
N THR A 457 20.35 2.29 1.44
CA THR A 457 21.13 3.48 1.89
C THR A 457 21.39 3.50 3.39
N ALA A 458 20.73 2.65 4.17
CA ALA A 458 20.84 2.63 5.63
C ALA A 458 21.61 1.41 6.17
N GLY A 459 21.70 0.32 5.40
CA GLY A 459 22.32 -0.92 5.83
C GLY A 459 21.78 -2.10 5.05
N GLY A 460 20.64 -2.63 5.51
CA GLY A 460 20.01 -3.81 4.92
C GLY A 460 20.42 -5.11 5.60
N LEU A 461 20.05 -5.22 6.87
CA LEU A 461 20.15 -6.44 7.66
C LEU A 461 18.97 -7.37 7.35
N GLY A 462 19.24 -8.54 6.78
CA GLY A 462 18.23 -9.53 6.42
C GLY A 462 18.73 -10.97 6.60
N TYR A 463 17.93 -11.94 6.14
CA TYR A 463 18.20 -13.38 6.37
C TYR A 463 19.52 -13.89 5.78
N LEU A 464 20.04 -13.23 4.75
CA LEU A 464 21.29 -13.60 4.09
C LEU A 464 22.52 -12.82 4.61
N ALA A 465 22.32 -11.91 5.56
CA ALA A 465 23.36 -10.96 5.97
C ALA A 465 24.57 -11.64 6.63
N ARG A 466 24.38 -12.69 7.43
CA ARG A 466 25.50 -13.40 8.06
C ARG A 466 26.40 -14.10 7.04
N ARG A 467 25.82 -14.69 5.98
CA ARG A 467 26.58 -15.35 4.92
C ARG A 467 27.24 -14.37 3.97
N TYR A 468 26.51 -13.35 3.52
CA TYR A 468 26.94 -12.52 2.39
C TYR A 468 27.17 -11.05 2.73
N GLY A 469 26.78 -10.56 3.90
CA GLY A 469 26.92 -9.16 4.31
C GLY A 469 25.62 -8.36 4.15
N LEU A 470 25.65 -7.09 4.56
CA LEU A 470 24.52 -6.18 4.44
C LEU A 470 24.25 -5.84 2.98
N THR A 471 23.04 -5.38 2.66
CA THR A 471 22.72 -4.89 1.31
C THR A 471 23.71 -3.83 0.81
N ILE A 472 24.12 -2.89 1.67
CA ILE A 472 25.07 -1.83 1.32
C ILE A 472 26.49 -2.34 1.00
N ASP A 473 26.85 -3.55 1.43
CA ASP A 473 28.16 -4.16 1.12
C ASP A 473 28.26 -4.55 -0.36
N HIS A 474 27.11 -4.75 -1.00
CA HIS A 474 26.98 -5.18 -2.39
C HIS A 474 26.70 -4.04 -3.36
N VAL A 475 26.45 -2.83 -2.87
CA VAL A 475 26.25 -1.65 -3.72
C VAL A 475 27.59 -1.28 -4.35
N VAL A 476 27.66 -1.30 -5.68
CA VAL A 476 28.87 -0.95 -6.44
C VAL A 476 28.79 0.43 -7.09
N ALA A 477 27.58 0.93 -7.32
CA ALA A 477 27.35 2.30 -7.80
C ALA A 477 25.91 2.74 -7.53
N VAL A 478 25.68 4.04 -7.53
CA VAL A 478 24.34 4.64 -7.53
C VAL A 478 24.28 5.79 -8.53
N ASP A 479 23.09 6.01 -9.08
CA ASP A 479 22.74 7.28 -9.72
C ASP A 479 21.87 8.07 -8.74
N MET A 480 22.20 9.34 -8.50
CA MET A 480 21.50 10.15 -7.51
C MET A 480 21.39 11.63 -7.88
N VAL A 481 20.30 12.26 -7.44
CA VAL A 481 20.09 13.70 -7.56
C VAL A 481 20.45 14.37 -6.23
N VAL A 482 21.47 15.21 -6.22
CA VAL A 482 21.93 15.96 -5.04
C VAL A 482 21.13 17.26 -4.84
N ALA A 483 21.34 17.96 -3.71
CA ALA A 483 20.48 19.07 -3.27
C ALA A 483 20.39 20.23 -4.28
N ASP A 484 21.44 20.48 -5.07
CA ASP A 484 21.44 21.51 -6.10
C ASP A 484 20.72 21.11 -7.40
N GLY A 485 20.24 19.87 -7.51
CA GLY A 485 19.51 19.33 -8.66
C GLY A 485 20.38 18.60 -9.69
N ARG A 486 21.70 18.51 -9.51
CA ARG A 486 22.56 17.72 -10.40
C ARG A 486 22.29 16.22 -10.24
N LEU A 487 22.16 15.52 -11.37
CA LEU A 487 22.19 14.06 -11.46
C LEU A 487 23.65 13.60 -11.54
N LEU A 488 24.07 12.73 -10.62
CA LEU A 488 25.44 12.22 -10.51
C LEU A 488 25.46 10.70 -10.57
N ARG A 489 26.48 10.17 -11.24
CA ARG A 489 26.96 8.80 -11.04
C ARG A 489 27.91 8.81 -9.85
N VAL A 490 27.67 7.93 -8.88
CA VAL A 490 28.45 7.86 -7.64
C VAL A 490 28.93 6.43 -7.40
N ASP A 491 30.25 6.23 -7.44
CA ASP A 491 30.94 4.96 -7.25
C ASP A 491 32.38 5.21 -6.70
N ASN A 492 33.26 4.22 -6.75
CA ASN A 492 34.64 4.37 -6.25
C ASN A 492 35.50 5.31 -7.11
N ASP A 493 35.16 5.50 -8.38
CA ASP A 493 35.92 6.32 -9.32
C ASP A 493 35.29 7.73 -9.49
N HIS A 494 33.98 7.84 -9.23
CA HIS A 494 33.19 9.05 -9.37
C HIS A 494 32.56 9.43 -8.02
N HIS A 495 33.04 10.53 -7.41
CA HIS A 495 32.57 11.01 -6.09
C HIS A 495 32.67 9.95 -4.97
N PRO A 496 33.87 9.37 -4.72
CA PRO A 496 34.05 8.29 -3.75
C PRO A 496 33.69 8.68 -2.30
N ASP A 497 33.72 9.96 -1.98
CA ASP A 497 33.29 10.52 -0.71
C ASP A 497 31.77 10.43 -0.51
N LEU A 498 30.99 10.74 -1.54
CA LEU A 498 29.55 10.50 -1.56
C LEU A 498 29.24 9.01 -1.59
N PHE A 499 30.00 8.20 -2.33
CA PHE A 499 29.78 6.77 -2.40
C PHE A 499 29.99 6.08 -1.04
N TRP A 500 30.99 6.52 -0.29
CA TRP A 500 31.18 6.14 1.11
C TRP A 500 29.99 6.54 1.98
N ALA A 501 29.43 7.74 1.78
CA ALA A 501 28.34 8.29 2.59
C ALA A 501 26.99 7.59 2.34
N VAL A 502 26.63 7.36 1.08
CA VAL A 502 25.35 6.74 0.67
C VAL A 502 25.21 5.32 1.25
N ARG A 503 26.33 4.61 1.48
CA ARG A 503 26.37 3.29 2.11
C ARG A 503 26.32 3.41 3.65
N GLY A 504 25.20 3.89 4.17
CA GLY A 504 24.89 3.89 5.60
C GLY A 504 24.24 5.17 6.14
N ALA A 505 24.41 6.32 5.48
CA ALA A 505 23.87 7.59 5.98
C ALA A 505 22.42 7.87 5.55
N GLY A 506 21.73 6.90 4.95
CA GLY A 506 20.37 7.05 4.44
C GLY A 506 20.26 8.14 3.36
N GLY A 507 19.09 8.77 3.25
CA GLY A 507 18.82 9.84 2.28
C GLY A 507 19.37 11.21 2.66
N ASN A 508 20.51 11.31 3.36
CA ASN A 508 21.06 12.60 3.81
C ASN A 508 21.72 13.43 2.71
N PHE A 509 22.10 12.83 1.57
CA PHE A 509 22.92 13.51 0.55
C PHE A 509 22.22 13.67 -0.80
N GLY A 510 21.02 13.14 -0.95
CA GLY A 510 20.30 13.18 -2.22
C GLY A 510 19.20 12.14 -2.32
N VAL A 511 18.57 12.14 -3.49
CA VAL A 511 17.60 11.12 -3.92
C VAL A 511 18.32 10.15 -4.82
N VAL A 512 18.56 8.92 -4.35
CA VAL A 512 19.08 7.85 -5.20
C VAL A 512 17.97 7.40 -6.16
N THR A 513 18.25 7.39 -7.46
CA THR A 513 17.32 7.05 -8.54
C THR A 513 17.62 5.69 -9.18
N ALA A 514 18.83 5.16 -8.99
CA ALA A 514 19.16 3.79 -9.30
C ALA A 514 20.31 3.27 -8.44
N PHE A 515 20.30 1.98 -8.14
CA PHE A 515 21.37 1.24 -7.50
C PHE A 515 21.89 0.19 -8.45
N GLU A 516 23.21 0.02 -8.52
CA GLU A 516 23.83 -1.16 -9.09
C GLU A 516 24.47 -1.98 -7.99
N LEU A 517 24.16 -3.27 -7.97
CA LEU A 517 24.59 -4.18 -6.92
C LEU A 517 25.10 -5.50 -7.50
N ILE A 518 25.81 -6.25 -6.68
CA ILE A 518 26.19 -7.65 -6.94
C ILE A 518 25.23 -8.56 -6.16
N ALA A 519 24.52 -9.43 -6.86
CA ALA A 519 23.69 -10.47 -6.26
C ALA A 519 24.50 -11.76 -6.03
N GLU A 520 23.92 -12.68 -5.27
CA GLU A 520 24.52 -13.96 -4.91
C GLU A 520 23.77 -15.13 -5.54
N GLU A 521 24.47 -16.25 -5.75
CA GLU A 521 23.86 -17.47 -6.28
C GLU A 521 23.21 -18.23 -5.12
N VAL A 522 21.88 -18.12 -5.04
CA VAL A 522 21.07 -18.75 -4.00
C VAL A 522 19.77 -19.19 -4.64
N GLY A 523 19.47 -20.48 -4.52
CA GLY A 523 18.21 -21.06 -4.96
C GLY A 523 17.29 -21.30 -3.76
N GLU A 524 17.30 -22.54 -3.29
CA GLU A 524 16.57 -22.93 -2.08
C GLU A 524 17.40 -22.64 -0.81
N VAL A 525 16.68 -22.44 0.29
CA VAL A 525 17.23 -22.23 1.62
C VAL A 525 16.47 -23.09 2.61
N GLY A 526 17.17 -23.59 3.62
CA GLY A 526 16.51 -24.16 4.79
C GLY A 526 15.79 -23.05 5.56
N TYR A 527 14.50 -23.22 5.82
CA TYR A 527 13.69 -22.31 6.63
C TYR A 527 13.05 -23.06 7.79
N ALA A 528 13.14 -22.51 8.99
CA ALA A 528 12.40 -23.01 10.14
C ALA A 528 11.77 -21.88 10.96
N SER A 529 10.65 -22.19 11.59
CA SER A 529 9.95 -21.32 12.54
C SER A 529 9.61 -22.12 13.78
N LEU A 530 10.02 -21.61 14.94
CA LEU A 530 9.76 -22.20 16.26
C LEU A 530 8.93 -21.22 17.10
N THR A 531 7.96 -21.75 17.82
CA THR A 531 7.26 -21.06 18.90
C THR A 531 7.76 -21.63 20.22
N VAL A 532 8.26 -20.79 21.11
CA VAL A 532 8.93 -21.20 22.35
C VAL A 532 8.27 -20.51 23.55
N ASP A 533 8.12 -21.24 24.65
CA ASP A 533 7.75 -20.65 25.94
C ASP A 533 8.86 -19.68 26.38
N ALA A 534 8.49 -18.43 26.66
CA ALA A 534 9.43 -17.39 27.07
C ALA A 534 9.20 -16.92 28.51
N THR A 535 8.59 -17.76 29.37
CA THR A 535 8.37 -17.44 30.78
C THR A 535 9.69 -17.12 31.49
N ASP A 536 10.72 -17.92 31.26
CA ASP A 536 12.10 -17.59 31.67
C ASP A 536 12.80 -16.78 30.56
N THR A 537 12.32 -15.56 30.34
CA THR A 537 12.79 -14.71 29.24
C THR A 537 14.30 -14.48 29.26
N ALA A 538 14.90 -14.34 30.45
CA ALA A 538 16.33 -14.04 30.58
C ALA A 538 17.19 -15.24 30.13
N SER A 539 16.86 -16.44 30.63
CA SER A 539 17.57 -17.66 30.22
C SER A 539 17.42 -17.95 28.73
N LEU A 540 16.22 -17.73 28.17
CA LEU A 540 15.92 -17.95 26.76
C LEU A 540 16.78 -17.05 25.85
N ILE A 541 16.86 -15.75 26.10
CA ILE A 541 17.64 -14.84 25.24
C ILE A 541 19.15 -14.97 25.43
N GLU A 542 19.63 -15.30 26.63
CA GLU A 542 21.05 -15.64 26.84
C GLU A 542 21.43 -16.90 26.04
N THR A 543 20.59 -17.93 26.12
CA THR A 543 20.80 -19.18 25.40
C THR A 543 20.73 -18.95 23.89
N TRP A 544 19.72 -18.22 23.41
CA TRP A 544 19.58 -17.86 22.00
C TRP A 544 20.80 -17.07 21.50
N GLY A 545 21.27 -16.07 22.25
CA GLY A 545 22.46 -15.29 21.90
C GLY A 545 23.70 -16.16 21.75
N ARG A 546 23.97 -17.03 22.73
CA ARG A 546 25.09 -17.99 22.68
C ARG A 546 24.98 -18.94 21.47
N LEU A 547 23.79 -19.43 21.16
CA LEU A 547 23.56 -20.31 20.01
C LEU A 547 23.82 -19.58 18.69
N VAL A 548 23.38 -18.33 18.56
CA VAL A 548 23.67 -17.49 17.39
C VAL A 548 25.16 -17.23 17.19
N GLU A 549 25.90 -16.97 18.27
CA GLU A 549 27.35 -16.76 18.21
C GLU A 549 28.12 -18.03 17.86
N ALA A 550 27.65 -19.19 18.31
CA ALA A 550 28.24 -20.49 17.99
C ALA A 550 27.81 -21.04 16.61
N ALA A 551 26.76 -20.49 16.01
CA ALA A 551 26.18 -20.98 14.78
C ALA A 551 27.11 -20.78 13.57
N PRO A 552 27.05 -21.67 12.57
CA PRO A 552 27.76 -21.49 11.31
C PRO A 552 27.30 -20.20 10.60
N ARG A 553 28.13 -19.72 9.66
CA ARG A 553 27.91 -18.45 8.96
C ARG A 553 26.64 -18.48 8.10
N GLU A 554 26.30 -19.66 7.59
CA GLU A 554 25.13 -19.94 6.77
C GLU A 554 23.82 -19.80 7.55
N LEU A 555 23.85 -19.93 8.88
CA LEU A 555 22.65 -19.85 9.72
C LEU A 555 22.42 -18.43 10.22
N THR A 556 21.24 -17.90 9.92
CA THR A 556 20.69 -16.68 10.51
C THR A 556 19.50 -17.03 11.41
N SER A 557 19.46 -16.46 12.61
CA SER A 557 18.32 -16.57 13.52
C SER A 557 17.78 -15.19 13.88
N PHE A 558 16.47 -14.97 13.71
CA PHE A 558 15.74 -13.80 14.19
C PHE A 558 14.73 -14.25 15.26
N LEU A 559 14.48 -13.41 16.26
CA LEU A 559 13.62 -13.74 17.39
C LEU A 559 12.69 -12.57 17.72
N SER A 560 11.40 -12.84 17.85
CA SER A 560 10.39 -11.88 18.34
C SER A 560 9.83 -12.35 19.68
N LEU A 561 9.93 -11.50 20.71
CA LEU A 561 9.36 -11.70 22.04
C LEU A 561 8.06 -10.94 22.19
N PHE A 562 7.04 -11.64 22.68
CA PHE A 562 5.72 -11.07 22.95
C PHE A 562 5.39 -11.18 24.45
N PRO A 563 4.89 -10.11 25.09
CA PRO A 563 4.42 -10.18 26.46
C PRO A 563 3.15 -11.05 26.54
N GLY A 564 2.92 -11.64 27.71
CA GLY A 564 1.72 -12.43 27.96
C GLY A 564 0.43 -11.60 27.90
N ARG A 565 -0.58 -12.04 27.13
CA ARG A 565 -1.90 -11.38 27.07
C ARG A 565 -2.85 -11.91 28.14
N ARG A 566 -3.59 -11.03 28.83
CA ARG A 566 -4.68 -11.38 29.77
C ARG A 566 -4.35 -12.53 30.74
N ARG A 567 -3.20 -12.45 31.43
CA ARG A 567 -2.64 -13.48 32.34
C ARG A 567 -1.99 -14.71 31.67
N GLY A 568 -1.77 -14.71 30.36
CA GLY A 568 -0.93 -15.69 29.67
C GLY A 568 0.56 -15.48 29.96
N ALA A 569 1.38 -16.49 29.64
CA ALA A 569 2.83 -16.41 29.72
C ALA A 569 3.43 -15.69 28.48
N PRO A 570 4.61 -15.05 28.59
CA PRO A 570 5.35 -14.57 27.44
C PRO A 570 5.70 -15.69 26.46
N MET A 571 5.78 -15.36 25.18
CA MET A 571 6.12 -16.31 24.11
C MET A 571 7.17 -15.71 23.18
N ALA A 572 8.02 -16.57 22.62
CA ALA A 572 8.99 -16.21 21.60
C ALA A 572 8.64 -16.90 20.27
N GLN A 573 8.82 -16.17 19.17
CA GLN A 573 8.85 -16.74 17.83
C GLN A 573 10.27 -16.63 17.29
N ILE A 574 10.87 -17.75 16.90
CA ILE A 574 12.23 -17.81 16.35
C ILE A 574 12.13 -18.24 14.89
N THR A 575 12.70 -17.44 14.00
CA THR A 575 12.89 -17.78 12.59
C THR A 575 14.34 -18.15 12.36
N LEU A 576 14.58 -19.27 11.70
CA LEU A 576 15.90 -19.75 11.31
C LEU A 576 15.97 -19.84 9.78
N VAL A 577 17.03 -19.33 9.19
CA VAL A 577 17.32 -19.45 7.77
C VAL A 577 18.73 -19.98 7.59
N TYR A 578 18.86 -21.14 6.96
CA TYR A 578 20.14 -21.70 6.53
C TYR A 578 20.30 -21.35 5.04
N ALA A 579 21.29 -20.52 4.72
CA ALA A 579 21.47 -19.90 3.42
C ALA A 579 22.08 -20.85 2.35
N ASP A 580 21.64 -22.10 2.31
CA ASP A 580 22.08 -23.18 1.41
C ASP A 580 20.95 -24.23 1.26
N ASP A 581 21.08 -25.15 0.31
CA ASP A 581 20.15 -26.25 0.09
C ASP A 581 20.60 -27.59 0.70
N ASP A 582 21.75 -27.62 1.38
CA ASP A 582 22.19 -28.77 2.17
C ASP A 582 21.25 -29.03 3.37
N VAL A 583 20.30 -29.95 3.16
CA VAL A 583 19.29 -30.34 4.15
C VAL A 583 19.91 -30.95 5.41
N GLU A 584 21.00 -31.73 5.31
CA GLU A 584 21.61 -32.38 6.47
C GLU A 584 22.31 -31.34 7.36
N ALA A 585 23.07 -30.43 6.75
CA ALA A 585 23.71 -29.33 7.46
C ALA A 585 22.70 -28.36 8.08
N ALA A 586 21.63 -28.02 7.33
CA ALA A 586 20.54 -27.18 7.84
C ALA A 586 19.84 -27.85 9.03
N GLN A 587 19.52 -29.14 8.94
CA GLN A 587 18.89 -29.88 10.03
C GLN A 587 19.79 -29.92 11.29
N GLN A 588 21.09 -30.17 11.14
CA GLN A 588 22.03 -30.14 12.25
C GLN A 588 22.06 -28.76 12.91
N ALA A 589 22.14 -27.69 12.11
CA ALA A 589 22.14 -26.31 12.59
C ALA A 589 20.83 -25.92 13.31
N PHE A 590 19.67 -26.39 12.82
CA PHE A 590 18.38 -26.12 13.44
C PHE A 590 18.17 -26.88 14.75
N ASN A 591 18.68 -28.11 14.87
CA ASN A 591 18.51 -28.93 16.07
C ASN A 591 19.09 -28.27 17.32
N GLU A 592 20.20 -27.54 17.20
CA GLU A 592 20.82 -26.80 18.31
C GLU A 592 19.85 -25.76 18.94
N PHE A 593 18.90 -25.23 18.15
CA PHE A 593 17.92 -24.25 18.62
C PHE A 593 16.68 -24.88 19.28
N LEU A 594 16.53 -26.21 19.25
CA LEU A 594 15.46 -26.89 19.99
C LEU A 594 15.71 -26.85 21.51
N ASP A 595 16.97 -26.66 21.92
CA ASP A 595 17.38 -26.56 23.33
C ASP A 595 17.34 -25.12 23.87
N VAL A 596 16.87 -24.15 23.08
CA VAL A 596 16.75 -22.74 23.50
C VAL A 596 15.74 -22.52 24.63
N GLY A 597 14.77 -23.43 24.76
CA GLY A 597 13.68 -23.41 25.74
C GLY A 597 12.58 -24.41 25.35
N PRO A 598 11.48 -24.51 26.12
CA PRO A 598 10.38 -25.41 25.79
C PRO A 598 9.71 -25.02 24.45
N VAL A 599 9.96 -25.80 23.40
CA VAL A 599 9.34 -25.60 22.08
C VAL A 599 7.88 -26.06 22.13
N LEU A 600 6.97 -25.16 21.77
CA LEU A 600 5.53 -25.36 21.78
C LEU A 600 4.99 -25.76 20.40
N ASP A 601 5.61 -25.23 19.34
CA ASP A 601 5.30 -25.53 17.95
C ASP A 601 6.55 -25.30 17.09
N GLY A 602 6.66 -26.03 15.98
CA GLY A 602 7.83 -25.95 15.12
C GLY A 602 7.59 -26.53 13.73
N ARG A 603 8.11 -25.85 12.71
CA ARG A 603 8.17 -26.36 11.35
C ARG A 603 9.51 -26.04 10.71
N ALA A 604 9.98 -26.93 9.84
CA ALA A 604 11.16 -26.74 9.02
C ALA A 604 10.88 -27.26 7.61
N GLU A 605 11.36 -26.55 6.61
CA GLU A 605 11.16 -26.84 5.20
C GLU A 605 12.33 -26.31 4.36
N LEU A 606 12.55 -26.93 3.20
CA LEU A 606 13.42 -26.40 2.16
C LEU A 606 12.53 -25.59 1.20
N VAL A 607 12.85 -24.32 0.97
CA VAL A 607 12.01 -23.41 0.18
C VAL A 607 12.85 -22.46 -0.67
N PRO A 608 12.37 -22.02 -1.85
CA PRO A 608 13.01 -20.95 -2.60
C PRO A 608 13.12 -19.67 -1.78
N TYR A 609 14.26 -18.98 -1.80
CA TYR A 609 14.48 -17.77 -0.98
C TYR A 609 13.39 -16.71 -1.18
N HIS A 610 12.93 -16.48 -2.41
CA HIS A 610 11.90 -15.48 -2.71
C HIS A 610 10.55 -15.78 -2.05
N ALA A 611 10.29 -17.02 -1.62
CA ALA A 611 9.04 -17.41 -0.96
C ALA A 611 8.98 -16.90 0.50
N ILE A 612 10.13 -16.76 1.17
CA ILE A 612 10.21 -16.31 2.57
C ILE A 612 10.34 -14.78 2.71
N VAL A 613 10.53 -14.07 1.59
CA VAL A 613 10.52 -12.59 1.51
C VAL A 613 9.44 -12.06 0.56
N ALA A 614 8.36 -12.82 0.38
CA ALA A 614 7.27 -12.46 -0.54
C ALA A 614 6.64 -11.09 -0.19
N PRO A 615 6.32 -10.23 -1.18
CA PRO A 615 5.72 -8.93 -0.93
C PRO A 615 4.20 -9.08 -0.75
N PRO A 616 3.63 -8.68 0.41
CA PRO A 616 2.19 -8.72 0.59
C PRO A 616 1.43 -7.58 -0.13
N HIS A 617 2.13 -6.55 -0.61
CA HIS A 617 1.57 -5.35 -1.25
C HIS A 617 0.48 -4.67 -0.42
N ASN A 618 0.72 -4.60 0.89
CA ASN A 618 -0.22 -4.02 1.84
C ASN A 618 -0.36 -2.51 1.61
N ARG A 619 -1.60 -2.01 1.68
CA ARG A 619 -1.84 -0.57 1.70
C ARG A 619 -1.39 0.03 3.04
N HIS A 620 -0.85 1.23 2.96
CA HIS A 620 -0.40 1.98 4.12
C HIS A 620 -1.54 2.85 4.68
N HIS A 621 -1.82 2.68 5.96
CA HIS A 621 -2.83 3.43 6.70
C HIS A 621 -2.30 3.95 8.05
N GLY A 622 -0.98 3.86 8.29
CA GLY A 622 -0.37 4.18 9.59
C GLY A 622 -0.68 3.12 10.65
N GLN A 623 -0.49 1.84 10.29
CA GLN A 623 -0.89 0.68 11.07
C GLN A 623 0.19 0.16 12.04
N GLY A 624 1.42 0.66 11.95
CA GLY A 624 2.54 0.18 12.76
C GLY A 624 2.56 0.68 14.19
N LEU A 625 3.51 0.15 14.98
CA LEU A 625 3.74 0.61 16.35
C LEU A 625 4.47 1.96 16.32
N GLU A 626 3.91 2.91 17.07
CA GLU A 626 4.27 4.31 16.94
C GLU A 626 5.54 4.70 17.71
N GLU A 627 6.00 3.88 18.65
CA GLU A 627 7.18 4.15 19.46
C GLU A 627 8.11 2.95 19.42
N GLU A 628 9.27 3.15 18.81
CA GLU A 628 10.29 2.11 18.68
C GLU A 628 11.67 2.66 19.00
N HIS A 629 12.41 1.92 19.81
CA HIS A 629 13.83 2.18 20.12
C HIS A 629 14.70 1.04 19.61
N SER A 630 15.83 1.41 19.02
CA SER A 630 16.81 0.46 18.47
C SER A 630 18.15 0.57 19.17
N GLY A 631 18.83 -0.56 19.31
CA GLY A 631 20.20 -0.66 19.79
C GLY A 631 20.89 -1.88 19.19
N LEU A 632 22.21 -1.85 19.18
CA LEU A 632 23.04 -2.98 18.76
C LEU A 632 23.80 -3.55 19.97
N LEU A 633 24.00 -4.87 20.00
CA LEU A 633 24.74 -5.56 21.05
C LEU A 633 25.85 -6.41 20.42
N GLU A 634 27.06 -6.34 20.98
CA GLU A 634 28.11 -7.32 20.66
C GLU A 634 27.77 -8.70 21.23
N HIS A 635 27.27 -8.73 22.46
CA HIS A 635 26.90 -9.94 23.20
C HIS A 635 25.60 -9.72 23.99
N ILE A 636 24.75 -10.76 24.06
CA ILE A 636 23.64 -10.77 25.02
C ILE A 636 24.17 -11.20 26.37
N THR A 637 24.62 -10.22 27.17
CA THR A 637 25.14 -10.47 28.51
C THR A 637 24.01 -10.78 29.51
N PRO A 638 24.30 -11.43 30.65
CA PRO A 638 23.30 -11.62 31.69
C PRO A 638 22.71 -10.33 32.25
N GLY A 639 23.45 -9.21 32.17
CA GLY A 639 22.94 -7.89 32.52
C GLY A 639 21.85 -7.42 31.58
N ALA A 640 22.12 -7.44 30.27
CA ALA A 640 21.16 -7.07 29.24
C ALA A 640 19.91 -7.98 29.30
N ALA A 641 20.12 -9.28 29.49
CA ALA A 641 19.03 -10.25 29.54
C ALA A 641 18.05 -10.01 30.71
N ARG A 642 18.57 -9.64 31.90
CA ARG A 642 17.72 -9.25 33.04
C ARG A 642 16.91 -8.00 32.77
N VAL A 643 17.49 -7.01 32.08
CA VAL A 643 16.76 -5.79 31.71
C VAL A 643 15.65 -6.11 30.71
N ILE A 644 15.94 -6.90 29.67
CA ILE A 644 14.96 -7.34 28.68
C ILE A 644 13.83 -8.14 29.34
N HIS A 645 14.15 -9.06 30.25
CA HIS A 645 13.16 -9.79 31.03
C HIS A 645 12.21 -8.83 31.77
N LYS A 646 12.75 -7.84 32.46
CA LYS A 646 11.95 -6.82 33.17
C LYS A 646 11.05 -6.05 32.20
N MET A 647 11.56 -5.67 31.03
CA MET A 647 10.79 -4.94 30.00
C MET A 647 9.61 -5.77 29.47
N ILE A 648 9.82 -7.03 29.12
CA ILE A 648 8.76 -7.92 28.62
C ILE A 648 7.69 -8.18 29.69
N HIS A 649 8.08 -8.29 30.95
CA HIS A 649 7.15 -8.56 32.05
C HIS A 649 6.43 -7.33 32.60
N SER A 650 6.90 -6.12 32.30
CA SER A 650 6.22 -4.89 32.75
C SER A 650 4.89 -4.65 32.02
N GLY A 651 4.77 -5.17 30.79
CA GLY A 651 3.64 -4.90 29.90
C GLY A 651 3.70 -3.54 29.20
N ASP A 652 4.79 -2.79 29.37
CA ASP A 652 5.01 -1.48 28.71
C ASP A 652 5.56 -1.63 27.30
N VAL A 653 6.06 -2.82 26.95
CA VAL A 653 6.55 -3.18 25.61
C VAL A 653 5.57 -4.16 24.99
N LEU A 654 5.18 -3.93 23.73
CA LEU A 654 4.23 -4.79 23.01
C LEU A 654 4.93 -5.90 22.22
N VAL A 655 6.16 -5.65 21.79
CA VAL A 655 7.04 -6.64 21.15
C VAL A 655 8.49 -6.20 21.29
N MET A 656 9.39 -7.15 21.49
CA MET A 656 10.82 -6.93 21.25
C MET A 656 11.29 -7.83 20.11
N GLN A 657 12.10 -7.29 19.21
CA GLN A 657 12.65 -8.03 18.09
C GLN A 657 14.17 -8.05 18.15
N PHE A 658 14.72 -9.20 17.79
CA PHE A 658 16.14 -9.48 17.78
C PHE A 658 16.50 -10.02 16.40
N ARG A 659 17.52 -9.44 15.78
CA ARG A 659 18.05 -9.89 14.50
C ARG A 659 19.53 -10.20 14.69
N SER A 660 19.93 -11.41 14.31
CA SER A 660 21.35 -11.75 14.28
C SER A 660 22.05 -11.04 13.12
N ALA A 661 23.20 -10.48 13.43
CA ALA A 661 24.21 -9.98 12.51
C ALA A 661 25.47 -10.84 12.69
N GLY A 662 26.66 -10.25 12.57
CA GLY A 662 27.91 -11.00 12.59
C GLY A 662 28.24 -11.66 11.26
N GLY A 663 29.13 -12.66 11.28
CA GLY A 663 29.61 -13.33 10.08
C GLY A 663 30.24 -12.34 9.09
N ALA A 664 29.80 -12.38 7.83
CA ALA A 664 30.22 -11.47 6.77
C ALA A 664 30.12 -9.99 7.13
N VAL A 665 29.09 -9.62 7.91
CA VAL A 665 28.90 -8.22 8.34
C VAL A 665 30.11 -7.72 9.10
N ASN A 666 30.75 -8.58 9.91
CA ASN A 666 31.87 -8.20 10.78
C ASN A 666 33.24 -8.31 10.11
N GLU A 667 33.32 -8.80 8.87
CA GLU A 667 34.58 -8.87 8.11
C GLU A 667 34.90 -7.55 7.40
N VAL A 668 33.89 -6.71 7.21
CA VAL A 668 34.04 -5.39 6.60
C VAL A 668 34.58 -4.40 7.65
N PRO A 669 35.65 -3.64 7.36
CA PRO A 669 36.17 -2.65 8.30
C PRO A 669 35.12 -1.58 8.67
N PRO A 670 35.01 -1.17 9.95
CA PRO A 670 34.08 -0.13 10.41
C PRO A 670 34.13 1.18 9.63
N GLU A 671 35.28 1.54 9.09
CA GLU A 671 35.52 2.79 8.35
C GLU A 671 35.26 2.69 6.83
N ALA A 672 34.98 1.48 6.32
CA ALA A 672 34.84 1.22 4.88
C ALA A 672 33.68 2.00 4.23
N MET A 673 32.67 2.37 5.03
CA MET A 673 31.49 3.13 4.63
C MET A 673 30.90 3.89 5.83
N ALA A 674 29.83 4.66 5.62
CA ALA A 674 29.20 5.42 6.69
C ALA A 674 28.56 4.54 7.78
N TYR A 675 28.12 3.33 7.45
CA TYR A 675 27.67 2.36 8.44
C TYR A 675 28.85 1.74 9.19
N SER A 676 29.02 2.12 10.46
CA SER A 676 30.21 1.77 11.27
C SER A 676 30.07 0.52 12.12
N HIS A 677 28.85 0.02 12.33
CA HIS A 677 28.56 -1.03 13.30
C HIS A 677 28.89 -2.42 12.76
N ARG A 678 30.18 -2.76 12.78
CA ARG A 678 30.74 -3.99 12.19
C ARG A 678 31.28 -4.97 13.23
N THR A 679 31.03 -4.74 14.52
CA THR A 679 31.45 -5.68 15.58
C THR A 679 30.26 -6.33 16.28
N GLN A 680 29.08 -5.71 16.20
CA GLN A 680 27.88 -6.12 16.90
C GLN A 680 27.24 -7.37 16.25
N ASN A 681 26.82 -8.33 17.07
CA ASN A 681 26.19 -9.57 16.62
C ASN A 681 24.66 -9.51 16.64
N PHE A 682 24.06 -8.51 17.28
CA PHE A 682 22.62 -8.44 17.45
C PHE A 682 22.08 -7.03 17.25
N SER A 683 21.04 -6.90 16.45
CA SER A 683 20.16 -5.74 16.45
C SER A 683 18.95 -6.02 17.34
N VAL A 684 18.67 -5.13 18.28
CA VAL A 684 17.54 -5.19 19.20
C VAL A 684 16.61 -4.02 18.96
N LEU A 685 15.32 -4.30 18.98
CA LEU A 685 14.25 -3.31 18.88
C LEU A 685 13.22 -3.59 19.96
N ALA A 686 12.75 -2.54 20.64
CA ALA A 686 11.56 -2.58 21.48
C ALA A 686 10.51 -1.64 20.91
N ALA A 687 9.30 -2.15 20.73
CA ALA A 687 8.19 -1.39 20.16
C ALA A 687 6.97 -1.36 21.10
N SER A 688 6.31 -0.21 21.14
CA SER A 688 5.12 0.01 21.95
C SER A 688 4.16 1.03 21.30
N ALA A 689 3.02 1.25 21.95
CA ALA A 689 2.06 2.26 21.53
C ALA A 689 2.54 3.68 21.91
N ALA A 690 2.08 4.71 21.18
CA ALA A 690 2.35 6.12 21.48
C ALA A 690 2.07 6.52 22.94
N SER A 691 1.02 5.95 23.55
CA SER A 691 0.64 6.20 24.95
C SER A 691 1.66 5.66 25.98
N GLN A 692 2.61 4.83 25.56
CA GLN A 692 3.64 4.20 26.38
C GLN A 692 5.02 4.85 26.24
N ARG A 693 5.18 5.87 25.38
CA ARG A 693 6.48 6.50 25.05
C ARG A 693 7.40 6.72 26.26
N VAL A 694 6.88 7.37 27.32
CA VAL A 694 7.69 7.72 28.51
C VAL A 694 8.15 6.46 29.26
N ARG A 695 7.28 5.44 29.36
CA ARG A 695 7.60 4.18 30.03
C ARG A 695 8.59 3.36 29.21
N LEU A 696 8.41 3.29 27.89
CA LEU A 696 9.36 2.66 26.98
C LEU A 696 10.74 3.32 27.08
N ALA A 697 10.83 4.65 27.02
CA ALA A 697 12.10 5.37 27.14
C ALA A 697 12.78 5.15 28.49
N SER A 698 12.01 5.14 29.58
CA SER A 698 12.53 4.84 30.93
C SER A 698 13.03 3.41 31.07
N ALA A 699 12.38 2.44 30.42
CA ALA A 699 12.80 1.04 30.47
C ALA A 699 14.02 0.80 29.56
N TRP A 700 14.03 1.44 28.39
CA TRP A 700 15.15 1.40 27.45
C TRP A 700 16.43 2.03 28.03
N SER A 701 16.30 3.03 28.91
CA SER A 701 17.47 3.66 29.52
C SER A 701 18.31 2.71 30.38
N GLU A 702 17.70 1.67 30.94
CA GLU A 702 18.40 0.61 31.67
C GLU A 702 19.20 -0.31 30.73
N LEU A 703 18.89 -0.30 29.42
CA LEU A 703 19.57 -1.11 28.42
C LEU A 703 20.77 -0.40 27.78
N TYR A 704 20.82 0.94 27.77
CA TYR A 704 21.93 1.72 27.19
C TYR A 704 23.33 1.28 27.64
N PRO A 705 23.59 0.88 28.91
CA PRO A 705 24.93 0.44 29.32
C PRO A 705 25.44 -0.82 28.61
N PHE A 706 24.56 -1.56 27.93
CA PHE A 706 24.90 -2.78 27.18
C PHE A 706 24.88 -2.57 25.67
N VAL A 707 24.29 -1.47 25.21
CA VAL A 707 24.14 -1.15 23.79
C VAL A 707 25.38 -0.42 23.30
N ASP A 708 25.89 -0.87 22.16
CA ASP A 708 27.00 -0.24 21.45
C ASP A 708 26.56 0.03 20.01
N GLY A 709 25.97 1.20 19.80
CA GLY A 709 25.46 1.64 18.51
C GLY A 709 23.98 1.37 18.25
N MET A 710 23.53 1.73 17.06
CA MET A 710 22.12 1.69 16.69
C MET A 710 21.92 1.40 15.20
N TYR A 711 20.88 0.62 14.88
CA TYR A 711 20.40 0.53 13.50
C TYR A 711 19.33 1.59 13.23
N LEU A 712 19.71 2.67 12.55
CA LEU A 712 18.86 3.86 12.36
C LEU A 712 17.50 3.59 11.72
N SER A 713 17.37 2.53 10.92
CA SER A 713 16.11 2.19 10.24
C SER A 713 15.00 1.80 11.21
N PHE A 714 15.33 1.49 12.47
CA PHE A 714 14.44 1.00 13.52
C PHE A 714 14.29 1.98 14.70
N GLU A 715 14.67 3.25 14.53
CA GLU A 715 14.55 4.27 15.56
C GLU A 715 13.51 5.34 15.21
N THR A 716 12.61 5.61 16.17
CA THR A 716 11.60 6.66 16.05
C THR A 716 12.04 8.00 16.64
N SER A 717 12.97 7.99 17.60
CA SER A 717 13.48 9.20 18.24
C SER A 717 14.06 10.19 17.23
N THR A 718 13.84 11.47 17.52
CA THR A 718 14.40 12.62 16.78
C THR A 718 15.50 13.32 17.58
N ASN A 719 15.87 12.80 18.76
CA ASN A 719 16.87 13.44 19.61
C ASN A 719 18.22 13.50 18.86
N PRO A 720 18.78 14.70 18.60
CA PRO A 720 20.08 14.85 17.95
C PRO A 720 21.22 14.10 18.64
N GLU A 721 21.14 13.88 19.96
CA GLU A 721 22.15 13.13 20.72
C GLU A 721 22.29 11.68 20.24
N ARG A 722 21.22 11.09 19.67
CA ARG A 722 21.24 9.74 19.09
C ARG A 722 22.05 9.65 17.79
N LEU A 723 22.54 10.77 17.24
CA LEU A 723 23.43 10.77 16.08
C LEU A 723 24.74 10.04 16.34
N LEU A 724 25.30 10.15 17.54
CA LEU A 724 26.53 9.45 17.90
C LEU A 724 26.31 7.93 18.01
N ASP A 725 25.09 7.50 18.35
CA ASP A 725 24.75 6.08 18.38
C ASP A 725 24.66 5.48 16.97
N ALA A 726 24.22 6.26 15.97
CA ALA A 726 24.16 5.80 14.57
C ALA A 726 25.49 5.99 13.82
N PHE A 727 26.23 7.04 14.17
CA PHE A 727 27.46 7.46 13.52
C PHE A 727 28.49 7.84 14.60
N PRO A 728 29.26 6.88 15.13
CA PRO A 728 30.30 7.19 16.11
C PRO A 728 31.42 8.05 15.48
N GLU A 729 32.18 8.79 16.30
CA GLU A 729 33.33 9.54 15.77
C GLU A 729 34.45 8.59 15.32
N PRO A 730 35.21 8.91 14.24
CA PRO A 730 35.20 10.17 13.48
C PRO A 730 34.18 10.24 12.31
N VAL A 731 33.27 9.27 12.19
CA VAL A 731 32.34 9.13 11.05
C VAL A 731 31.34 10.27 11.00
N LEU A 732 30.77 10.67 12.14
CA LEU A 732 29.84 11.81 12.20
C LEU A 732 30.51 13.10 11.74
N SER A 733 31.71 13.41 12.24
CA SER A 733 32.47 14.59 11.80
C SER A 733 32.70 14.60 10.28
N ARG A 734 33.03 13.45 9.69
CA ARG A 734 33.18 13.32 8.23
C ARG A 734 31.85 13.56 7.50
N LEU A 735 30.75 12.95 7.96
CA LEU A 735 29.44 13.13 7.36
C LEU A 735 28.96 14.58 7.42
N ARG A 736 29.22 15.29 8.52
CA ARG A 736 28.88 16.72 8.67
C ARG A 736 29.66 17.61 7.69
N ALA A 737 30.94 17.30 7.45
CA ALA A 737 31.74 18.01 6.45
C ALA A 737 31.22 17.78 5.03
N LEU A 738 30.83 16.55 4.70
CA LEU A 738 30.18 16.23 3.42
C LEU A 738 28.82 16.94 3.30
N LYS A 739 28.04 16.98 4.37
CA LYS A 739 26.72 17.64 4.38
C LYS A 739 26.85 19.13 4.08
N ALA A 740 27.85 19.80 4.64
CA ALA A 740 28.14 21.21 4.36
C ALA A 740 28.54 21.47 2.89
N THR A 741 29.02 20.45 2.18
CA THR A 741 29.40 20.55 0.76
C THR A 741 28.22 20.24 -0.16
N TRP A 742 27.49 19.16 0.13
CA TRP A 742 26.51 18.57 -0.77
C TRP A 742 25.06 18.96 -0.50
N ASP A 743 24.75 19.42 0.71
CA ASP A 743 23.43 19.92 1.11
C ASP A 743 23.57 21.00 2.22
N PRO A 744 24.22 22.14 1.93
CA PRO A 744 24.44 23.21 2.90
C PRO A 744 23.14 23.84 3.41
N ASP A 745 22.08 23.81 2.61
CA ASP A 745 20.76 24.36 2.94
C ASP A 745 19.91 23.39 3.76
N GLY A 746 20.38 22.16 3.99
CA GLY A 746 19.66 21.14 4.77
C GLY A 746 18.33 20.73 4.15
N ILE A 747 18.26 20.67 2.81
CA ILE A 747 17.08 20.25 2.05
C ILE A 747 16.65 18.85 2.46
N PHE A 748 17.60 17.92 2.60
CA PHE A 748 17.34 16.56 3.03
C PHE A 748 17.46 16.43 4.56
N ASN A 749 16.43 16.90 5.27
CA ASN A 749 16.33 16.83 6.73
C ASN A 749 15.18 15.94 7.25
N ARG A 750 14.37 15.35 6.36
CA ARG A 750 13.28 14.42 6.70
C ARG A 750 13.72 12.96 6.63
N ASN A 751 14.79 12.67 7.37
CA ASN A 751 15.43 11.36 7.50
C ASN A 751 15.99 11.21 8.93
N PHE A 752 17.14 10.58 9.16
CA PHE A 752 17.89 10.72 10.41
C PHE A 752 18.89 11.87 10.23
N PRO A 753 18.53 13.12 10.61
CA PRO A 753 19.11 14.31 10.00
C PRO A 753 20.51 14.58 10.51
N ILE A 754 21.46 14.67 9.58
CA ILE A 754 22.82 15.13 9.85
C ILE A 754 22.86 16.64 9.67
N THR A 755 23.19 17.37 10.73
CA THR A 755 23.33 18.84 10.71
C THR A 755 24.73 19.26 10.28
N THR A 756 24.89 20.42 9.66
CA THR A 756 26.21 21.00 9.39
C THR A 756 26.85 21.48 10.70
N LEU A 757 28.18 21.42 10.81
CA LEU A 757 28.93 21.91 12.00
C LEU A 757 28.60 23.37 12.38
N ALA A 758 28.26 24.23 11.41
CA ALA A 758 27.90 25.62 11.66
C ALA A 758 26.53 25.82 12.35
N ALA A 759 25.63 24.83 12.27
CA ALA A 759 24.28 24.90 12.83
C ALA A 759 24.22 24.55 14.33
N GLU A 760 25.31 24.02 14.92
CA GLU A 760 25.43 23.72 16.36
C GLU A 760 25.90 24.92 17.21
N LEU A 761 26.09 26.11 16.61
CA LEU A 761 26.33 27.35 17.34
C LEU A 761 25.03 28.18 17.47
N PRO A 762 24.06 27.82 18.33
CA PRO A 762 23.02 28.77 18.70
C PRO A 762 23.59 29.80 19.68
N ASP A 763 23.51 31.08 19.27
CA ASP A 763 23.46 32.29 20.10
C ASP A 763 23.71 32.11 21.61
N LEU A 764 24.99 32.10 22.00
CA LEU A 764 25.42 32.29 23.39
C LEU A 764 25.05 33.68 23.96
N GLU A 765 24.55 34.61 23.13
CA GLU A 765 24.09 35.93 23.55
C GLU A 765 22.61 35.99 23.96
N ALA A 766 21.79 34.97 23.63
CA ALA A 766 20.37 34.98 23.98
C ALA A 766 20.08 34.58 25.44
N THR A 767 21.02 33.92 26.12
CA THR A 767 20.83 33.44 27.51
C THR A 767 21.23 34.47 28.57
N THR A 768 21.76 35.65 28.21
CA THR A 768 22.17 36.69 29.19
C THR A 768 21.16 37.84 29.34
N ARG A 769 19.96 37.77 28.75
CA ARG A 769 18.88 38.77 28.92
C ARG A 769 17.62 38.26 29.63
N ALA A 770 17.74 37.17 30.36
CA ALA A 770 16.71 36.73 31.29
C ALA A 770 17.36 36.20 32.60
N VAL A 771 17.96 37.13 33.35
CA VAL A 771 18.19 37.00 34.80
C VAL A 771 17.61 38.24 35.48
#